data_AF-A0A7J8SVA4-F1
#
_entry.id   AF-A0A7J8SVA4-F1
#
_cell.length_a   1.000
_cell.length_b   1.000
_cell.length_c   1.000
_cell.angle_alpha   90.00
_cell.angle_beta   90.00
_cell.angle_gamma   90.00
#
_symmetry.space_group_name_H-M   'P 1'
#
loop_
_entity.id
_entity.type
_entity.pdbx_description
1 polymer ?
#
loop_
_entity_poly.entity_id
_entity_poly.type
_entity_poly.pdbx_seq_one_letter_code
_entity_poly.pdbx_strand_id
1 'polypeptide(L)'
;MAMAMITSLSPATSSFSRCIEIKKCILEGFTSIKHLKHVHAALFRFGLHQDSYLLNLVLKASFNFDQTNYTRFIFHQAKDPNVFLWNTMIQGLVSTDCFLDATQFYASMRTQGFWPNNFTFPFVLKACSRLLDFSLGIRIHALVIKLGFDRDVFIKTSLLYLYSKCGYLDYARKVFDDIPDKNVISWTAMISGYIDVERYREAVDLFRKLIDMGLRPDSFSVVRVLSACAHLGDLNSGEWIDRCITQFGLSRNVFVATALVDMYAKCGNNEKARYAFDGVPVKDIVTWSTMIQGYASNGLPKEALDLFFQMQKEKLAPDRYSMVGVLSACARLGALELGDWASKLMDIEEFLSNPVLGTALIDMYAKCGSMTQAWEIFKRMKEKDVVVWNAAISGLAMNGHVKPAFGLFGQMEKSGILPNANTFMGLLCGCTHVGLVNDGRRYFDSMNRVFSLTPTIEHYGCMVDLLARVGLLDDAHQLIKNMPMEANCIVWGALLGGCRLHKDTQLAEYVLKKLIELEPWNSGNYVLLSNIYSASHKWDAAAKIRSIMNERGIQKVPGYSWIEVNGTVHEFLVGDKSHPMSEMIYKKLGGLAKELKAAGYIPTTDYVLFDIEEEEKEHFLGCHSEKLAIAFGLISTAPLDVIRVVKNLRVCGDCHEAIKLISRITGREIVVRDNNRFHHFIDGSCSCGDYWTFVHMGWERQTWPNPTNRSRVPDVDQKLISAKHKHSARSGEATAMPMEALCPSLAVPTVSFGINNSHKSLPHLASLNTKIKFPIAVQNHFNLSLSNSCISSSKTEIATLASFVSSSTAKGNYWMVLMAKPPEGFTSKPQIIDYYVNTLGTVLGSEKDAQMCIYDASCDTHFGFCCHIDEQASRELARLPEVLSVKPDPNYNSKQKDYTASNIEFIANIENLQLFPAGNTKHWLVRMDKPGIGVVTKAQMVDYYTQILTKVLGNEKDAQMCIYHVSWQSQFGFCCELDEESANELAGVPGVLSVELDKNFESENKDYGGLSFYTSEKTLRSHFEGFGELVEVKIIMDKISKRSKGYAFVEYTTEEAASAALKEMNGKIINGWMIVVDVAKTKAQNFSRGRPRPTVQPE
;
A
#
# COMPACT_ATOMS: atom_id res chain seq x y z
N MET A 1 -31.36 51.23 -9.79
CA MET A 1 -31.16 52.48 -10.57
C MET A 1 -31.08 52.23 -12.07
N ALA A 2 -30.07 51.53 -12.62
CA ALA A 2 -29.84 51.41 -14.07
C ALA A 2 -31.09 51.12 -14.95
N MET A 3 -31.96 50.18 -14.56
CA MET A 3 -33.20 49.90 -15.33
C MET A 3 -34.13 51.10 -15.52
N ALA A 4 -34.13 52.09 -14.62
CA ALA A 4 -34.96 53.28 -14.73
C ALA A 4 -34.40 54.35 -15.71
N MET A 5 -33.10 54.29 -16.04
CA MET A 5 -32.50 55.16 -17.06
C MET A 5 -32.85 54.69 -18.48
N ILE A 6 -32.91 53.38 -18.72
CA ILE A 6 -33.24 52.81 -20.05
C ILE A 6 -34.69 53.16 -20.47
N THR A 7 -35.61 53.33 -19.52
CA THR A 7 -37.03 53.65 -19.79
C THR A 7 -37.35 55.14 -19.94
N SER A 8 -36.43 56.04 -19.58
CA SER A 8 -36.68 57.50 -19.49
C SER A 8 -36.07 58.34 -20.62
N LEU A 9 -35.36 57.72 -21.57
CA LEU A 9 -34.66 58.41 -22.64
C LEU A 9 -35.59 58.89 -23.76
N SER A 10 -35.76 60.21 -23.84
CA SER A 10 -36.41 60.93 -24.96
C SER A 10 -35.59 60.79 -26.27
N PRO A 11 -36.22 60.82 -27.48
CA PRO A 11 -35.52 60.63 -28.76
C PRO A 11 -34.44 61.67 -29.13
N ALA A 12 -34.26 62.73 -28.34
CA ALA A 12 -33.52 63.94 -28.72
C ALA A 12 -32.03 64.00 -28.33
N THR A 13 -31.45 62.99 -27.66
CA THR A 13 -30.02 63.00 -27.27
C THR A 13 -29.08 62.73 -28.46
N SER A 14 -27.88 63.30 -28.46
CA SER A 14 -26.90 63.10 -29.56
C SER A 14 -26.38 61.65 -29.63
N SER A 15 -25.95 61.20 -30.82
CA SER A 15 -25.42 59.85 -31.05
C SER A 15 -24.23 59.52 -30.15
N PHE A 16 -23.37 60.51 -29.90
CA PHE A 16 -22.19 60.37 -29.02
C PHE A 16 -22.59 60.02 -27.57
N SER A 17 -23.65 60.64 -27.04
CA SER A 17 -24.18 60.34 -25.69
C SER A 17 -24.66 58.89 -25.60
N ARG A 18 -25.39 58.41 -26.61
CA ARG A 18 -25.94 57.05 -26.66
C ARG A 18 -24.84 55.97 -26.67
N CYS A 19 -23.73 56.22 -27.36
CA CYS A 19 -22.58 55.32 -27.38
C CYS A 19 -21.87 55.24 -26.01
N ILE A 20 -21.81 56.34 -25.25
CA ILE A 20 -21.19 56.37 -23.92
C ILE A 20 -22.00 55.53 -22.92
N GLU A 21 -23.33 55.64 -22.93
CA GLU A 21 -24.21 54.87 -22.02
C GLU A 21 -24.14 53.37 -22.30
N ILE A 22 -24.18 52.96 -23.57
CA ILE A 22 -24.03 51.54 -23.96
C ILE A 22 -22.65 51.01 -23.56
N LYS A 23 -21.58 51.78 -23.79
CA LYS A 23 -20.22 51.43 -23.35
C LYS A 23 -20.12 51.29 -21.82
N LYS A 24 -20.85 52.12 -21.06
CA LYS A 24 -20.92 52.04 -19.59
C LYS A 24 -21.62 50.76 -19.12
N CYS A 25 -22.79 50.42 -19.66
CA CYS A 25 -23.49 49.16 -19.31
C CYS A 25 -22.67 47.91 -19.67
N ILE A 26 -21.84 47.96 -20.71
CA ILE A 26 -20.91 46.88 -21.08
C ILE A 26 -19.73 46.79 -20.10
N LEU A 27 -19.20 47.93 -19.62
CA LEU A 27 -18.12 47.97 -18.63
C LEU A 27 -18.56 47.54 -17.22
N GLU A 28 -19.82 47.80 -16.85
CA GLU A 28 -20.41 47.36 -15.58
C GLU A 28 -20.76 45.85 -15.55
N GLY A 29 -20.77 45.19 -16.71
CA GLY A 29 -20.95 43.74 -16.84
C GLY A 29 -22.40 43.26 -16.78
N PHE A 30 -22.64 42.08 -17.36
CA PHE A 30 -23.97 41.49 -17.45
C PHE A 30 -24.30 40.68 -16.20
N THR A 31 -25.20 41.21 -15.37
CA THR A 31 -25.64 40.59 -14.10
C THR A 31 -26.76 39.55 -14.25
N SER A 32 -27.44 39.48 -15.40
CA SER A 32 -28.44 38.45 -15.69
C SER A 32 -28.77 38.38 -17.19
N ILE A 33 -29.35 37.26 -17.64
CA ILE A 33 -29.86 37.14 -19.01
C ILE A 33 -30.99 38.13 -19.34
N LYS A 34 -31.81 38.54 -18.36
CA LYS A 34 -32.82 39.60 -18.57
C LYS A 34 -32.14 40.94 -18.89
N HIS A 35 -31.06 41.27 -18.18
CA HIS A 35 -30.24 42.45 -18.44
C HIS A 35 -29.58 42.38 -19.83
N LEU A 36 -28.96 41.24 -20.19
CA LEU A 36 -28.38 41.02 -21.52
C LEU A 36 -29.42 41.17 -22.65
N LYS A 37 -30.61 40.58 -22.50
CA LYS A 37 -31.71 40.69 -23.47
C LYS A 37 -32.22 42.13 -23.62
N HIS A 38 -32.25 42.91 -22.54
CA HIS A 38 -32.59 44.34 -22.60
C HIS A 38 -31.51 45.18 -23.29
N VAL A 39 -30.22 44.92 -23.05
CA VAL A 39 -29.12 45.61 -23.75
C VAL A 39 -29.13 45.27 -25.24
N HIS A 40 -29.39 44.02 -25.62
CA HIS A 40 -29.54 43.63 -27.02
C HIS A 40 -30.76 44.31 -27.69
N ALA A 41 -31.90 44.38 -27.01
CA ALA A 41 -33.06 45.13 -27.49
C ALA A 41 -32.79 46.65 -27.62
N ALA A 42 -31.96 47.22 -26.75
CA ALA A 42 -31.51 48.61 -26.86
C ALA A 42 -30.60 48.83 -28.08
N LEU A 43 -29.65 47.93 -28.36
CA LEU A 43 -28.83 47.96 -29.58
C LEU A 43 -29.69 47.93 -30.86
N PHE A 44 -30.78 47.16 -30.86
CA PHE A 44 -31.79 47.21 -31.93
C PHE A 44 -32.49 48.58 -32.01
N ARG A 45 -33.03 49.08 -30.89
CA ARG A 45 -33.76 50.35 -30.81
C ARG A 45 -32.91 51.57 -31.21
N PHE A 46 -31.60 51.51 -30.98
CA PHE A 46 -30.65 52.57 -31.36
C PHE A 46 -29.98 52.36 -32.73
N GLY A 47 -30.33 51.30 -33.47
CA GLY A 47 -29.77 51.01 -34.80
C GLY A 47 -28.35 50.41 -34.81
N LEU A 48 -27.74 50.22 -33.64
CA LEU A 48 -26.35 49.74 -33.47
C LEU A 48 -26.21 48.21 -33.54
N HIS A 49 -27.30 47.47 -33.73
CA HIS A 49 -27.32 45.99 -33.80
C HIS A 49 -26.51 45.34 -34.94
N GLN A 50 -25.96 46.13 -35.89
CA GLN A 50 -25.06 45.64 -36.94
C GLN A 50 -23.56 45.93 -36.65
N ASP A 51 -23.25 46.60 -35.53
CA ASP A 51 -21.86 46.81 -35.10
C ASP A 51 -21.25 45.46 -34.66
N SER A 52 -20.24 44.98 -35.38
CA SER A 52 -19.61 43.69 -35.13
C SER A 52 -18.90 43.60 -33.78
N TYR A 53 -18.41 44.72 -33.22
CA TYR A 53 -17.72 44.74 -31.94
C TYR A 53 -18.73 44.66 -30.78
N LEU A 54 -19.82 45.43 -30.85
CA LEU A 54 -20.92 45.38 -29.89
C LEU A 54 -21.66 44.03 -29.94
N LEU A 55 -21.90 43.49 -31.14
CA LEU A 55 -22.51 42.17 -31.31
C LEU A 55 -21.63 41.05 -30.72
N ASN A 56 -20.30 41.11 -30.95
CA ASN A 56 -19.35 40.17 -30.37
C ASN A 56 -19.36 40.17 -28.84
N LEU A 57 -19.49 41.35 -28.21
CA LEU A 57 -19.61 41.48 -26.75
C LEU A 57 -20.89 40.83 -26.21
N VAL A 58 -22.01 40.99 -26.93
CA VAL A 58 -23.29 40.35 -26.59
C VAL A 58 -23.22 38.83 -26.76
N LEU A 59 -22.60 38.33 -27.84
CA LEU A 59 -22.39 36.89 -28.09
C LEU A 59 -21.51 36.25 -27.01
N LYS A 60 -20.37 36.88 -26.67
CA LYS A 60 -19.48 36.39 -25.61
C LYS A 60 -20.18 36.37 -24.25
N ALA A 61 -21.07 37.33 -23.98
CA ALA A 61 -21.88 37.36 -22.77
C ALA A 61 -23.02 36.32 -22.77
N SER A 62 -23.60 35.95 -23.91
CA SER A 62 -24.69 34.96 -23.96
C SER A 62 -24.22 33.52 -23.78
N PHE A 63 -22.97 33.20 -24.14
CA PHE A 63 -22.33 31.92 -23.77
C PHE A 63 -22.15 31.79 -22.24
N ASN A 64 -21.82 32.87 -21.53
CA ASN A 64 -21.70 32.86 -20.06
C ASN A 64 -23.04 32.57 -19.32
N PHE A 65 -24.18 32.61 -20.02
CA PHE A 65 -25.49 32.24 -19.47
C PHE A 65 -26.03 30.92 -20.06
N ASP A 66 -25.18 30.12 -20.72
CA ASP A 66 -25.51 28.81 -21.31
C ASP A 66 -26.75 28.81 -22.23
N GLN A 67 -26.86 29.83 -23.08
CA GLN A 67 -28.06 30.09 -23.89
C GLN A 67 -27.77 30.02 -25.39
N THR A 68 -27.19 28.90 -25.81
CA THR A 68 -26.75 28.58 -27.18
C THR A 68 -27.78 28.92 -28.26
N ASN A 69 -29.08 28.66 -28.03
CA ASN A 69 -30.13 28.99 -29.00
C ASN A 69 -30.38 30.50 -29.14
N TYR A 70 -30.26 31.27 -28.05
CA TYR A 70 -30.32 32.74 -28.13
C TYR A 70 -29.05 33.31 -28.79
N THR A 71 -27.89 32.72 -28.50
CA THR A 71 -26.61 33.07 -29.13
C THR A 71 -26.63 32.84 -30.65
N ARG A 72 -27.18 31.72 -31.12
CA ARG A 72 -27.44 31.47 -32.56
C ARG A 72 -28.36 32.52 -33.16
N PHE A 73 -29.44 32.86 -32.49
CA PHE A 73 -30.39 33.89 -32.95
C PHE A 73 -29.71 35.25 -33.12
N ILE A 74 -28.90 35.69 -32.15
CA ILE A 74 -28.08 36.92 -32.25
C ILE A 74 -27.15 36.86 -33.48
N PHE A 75 -26.46 35.74 -33.69
CA PHE A 75 -25.54 35.58 -34.81
C PHE A 75 -26.24 35.66 -36.18
N HIS A 76 -27.40 35.01 -36.33
CA HIS A 76 -28.19 35.04 -37.58
C HIS A 76 -28.86 36.41 -37.85
N GLN A 77 -28.79 37.38 -36.94
CA GLN A 77 -29.24 38.76 -37.16
C GLN A 77 -28.15 39.70 -37.73
N ALA A 78 -26.89 39.24 -37.80
CA ALA A 78 -25.81 39.95 -38.49
C ALA A 78 -26.01 39.87 -40.02
N LYS A 79 -25.97 41.02 -40.70
CA LYS A 79 -26.04 41.07 -42.18
C LYS A 79 -24.73 40.68 -42.87
N ASP A 80 -23.59 40.87 -42.20
CA ASP A 80 -22.26 40.53 -42.69
C ASP A 80 -21.38 39.99 -41.55
N PRO A 81 -21.47 38.67 -41.25
CA PRO A 81 -20.76 38.06 -40.12
C PRO A 81 -19.27 37.83 -40.46
N ASN A 82 -18.41 38.76 -40.03
CA ASN A 82 -16.97 38.65 -40.24
C ASN A 82 -16.31 37.45 -39.49
N VAL A 83 -15.07 37.13 -39.85
CA VAL A 83 -14.28 36.01 -39.28
C VAL A 83 -14.16 36.05 -37.75
N PHE A 84 -14.18 37.24 -37.14
CA PHE A 84 -14.10 37.41 -35.69
C PHE A 84 -15.38 36.93 -35.00
N LEU A 85 -16.56 37.23 -35.56
CA LEU A 85 -17.84 36.72 -35.07
C LEU A 85 -17.95 35.19 -35.22
N TRP A 86 -17.49 34.63 -36.34
CA TRP A 86 -17.38 33.17 -36.53
C TRP A 86 -16.48 32.51 -35.49
N ASN A 87 -15.30 33.08 -35.23
CA ASN A 87 -14.38 32.57 -34.21
C ASN A 87 -15.00 32.61 -32.81
N THR A 88 -15.70 33.68 -32.42
CA THR A 88 -16.40 33.76 -31.13
C THR A 88 -17.51 32.72 -31.01
N MET A 89 -18.27 32.44 -32.09
CA MET A 89 -19.26 31.36 -32.08
C MET A 89 -18.60 29.99 -31.88
N ILE A 90 -17.55 29.68 -32.64
CA ILE A 90 -16.83 28.40 -32.56
C ILE A 90 -16.17 28.22 -31.18
N GLN A 91 -15.49 29.25 -30.67
CA GLN A 91 -14.87 29.25 -29.34
C GLN A 91 -15.92 29.06 -28.24
N GLY A 92 -17.04 29.78 -28.32
CA GLY A 92 -18.14 29.70 -27.35
C GLY A 92 -18.77 28.31 -27.31
N LEU A 93 -19.12 27.75 -28.47
CA LEU A 93 -19.66 26.38 -28.58
C LEU A 93 -18.69 25.32 -28.03
N VAL A 94 -17.37 25.51 -28.18
CA VAL A 94 -16.32 24.63 -27.63
C VAL A 94 -16.04 24.87 -26.13
N SER A 95 -16.59 25.94 -25.55
CA SER A 95 -16.58 26.20 -24.10
C SER A 95 -17.86 25.77 -23.39
N THR A 96 -18.97 25.59 -24.12
CA THR A 96 -20.23 24.99 -23.64
C THR A 96 -20.37 23.52 -24.10
N ASP A 97 -19.25 22.82 -24.34
CA ASP A 97 -19.15 21.42 -24.79
C ASP A 97 -20.02 21.00 -26.02
N CYS A 98 -20.53 21.97 -26.79
CA CYS A 98 -21.34 21.79 -28.00
C CYS A 98 -20.45 21.49 -29.22
N PHE A 99 -19.60 20.46 -29.13
CA PHE A 99 -18.53 20.18 -30.09
C PHE A 99 -19.04 19.92 -31.52
N LEU A 100 -20.15 19.18 -31.67
CA LEU A 100 -20.76 18.89 -32.97
C LEU A 100 -21.22 20.18 -33.67
N ASP A 101 -21.84 21.08 -32.91
CA ASP A 101 -22.31 22.36 -33.43
C ASP A 101 -21.13 23.26 -33.83
N ALA A 102 -20.02 23.20 -33.09
CA ALA A 102 -18.80 23.92 -33.44
C ALA A 102 -18.19 23.45 -34.77
N THR A 103 -18.20 22.15 -35.06
CA THR A 103 -17.73 21.64 -36.37
C THR A 103 -18.71 21.98 -37.51
N GLN A 104 -20.02 22.04 -37.25
CA GLN A 104 -21.03 22.53 -38.20
C GLN A 104 -20.89 24.03 -38.47
N PHE A 105 -20.61 24.85 -37.45
CA PHE A 105 -20.33 26.28 -37.63
C PHE A 105 -19.03 26.51 -38.42
N TYR A 106 -17.99 25.71 -38.16
CA TYR A 106 -16.78 25.71 -39.00
C TYR A 106 -17.07 25.32 -40.45
N ALA A 107 -17.88 24.29 -40.70
CA ALA A 107 -18.28 23.92 -42.05
C ALA A 107 -19.07 25.04 -42.75
N SER A 108 -19.98 25.70 -42.02
CA SER A 108 -20.78 26.84 -42.51
C SER A 108 -19.93 28.08 -42.83
N MET A 109 -18.94 28.37 -41.99
CA MET A 109 -17.93 29.41 -42.23
C MET A 109 -17.19 29.14 -43.56
N ARG A 110 -16.82 27.88 -43.83
CA ARG A 110 -16.13 27.47 -45.07
C ARG A 110 -17.04 27.53 -46.30
N THR A 111 -18.30 27.12 -46.22
CA THR A 111 -19.23 27.18 -47.37
C THR A 111 -19.62 28.61 -47.74
N GLN A 112 -19.62 29.54 -46.77
CA GLN A 112 -19.77 30.98 -47.01
C GLN A 112 -18.47 31.67 -47.47
N GLY A 113 -17.40 30.92 -47.75
CA GLY A 113 -16.16 31.42 -48.34
C GLY A 113 -15.15 32.02 -47.35
N PHE A 114 -15.47 32.11 -46.05
CA PHE A 114 -14.55 32.64 -45.05
C PHE A 114 -13.37 31.69 -44.80
N TRP A 115 -12.18 32.26 -44.61
CA TRP A 115 -10.94 31.52 -44.37
C TRP A 115 -10.62 31.41 -42.87
N PRO A 116 -10.36 30.20 -42.35
CA PRO A 116 -9.92 30.03 -40.96
C PRO A 116 -8.56 30.66 -40.71
N ASN A 117 -8.34 31.15 -39.51
CA ASN A 117 -7.06 31.69 -39.05
C ASN A 117 -6.54 30.93 -37.82
N ASN A 118 -5.40 31.37 -37.29
CA ASN A 118 -4.76 30.79 -36.12
C ASN A 118 -5.65 30.79 -34.85
N PHE A 119 -6.65 31.66 -34.75
CA PHE A 119 -7.65 31.62 -33.67
C PHE A 119 -8.79 30.62 -33.95
N THR A 120 -9.10 30.30 -35.21
CA THR A 120 -10.11 29.29 -35.56
C THR A 120 -9.60 27.87 -35.27
N PHE A 121 -8.38 27.55 -35.70
CA PHE A 121 -7.88 26.17 -35.75
C PHE A 121 -7.84 25.45 -34.38
N PRO A 122 -7.34 26.05 -33.27
CA PRO A 122 -7.27 25.37 -31.98
C PRO A 122 -8.62 24.87 -31.47
N PHE A 123 -9.69 25.67 -31.60
CA PHE A 123 -11.01 25.29 -31.10
C PHE A 123 -11.67 24.22 -31.95
N VAL A 124 -11.53 24.27 -33.28
CA VAL A 124 -12.11 23.23 -34.16
C VAL A 124 -11.32 21.91 -34.02
N LEU A 125 -10.00 21.95 -33.86
CA LEU A 125 -9.19 20.77 -33.55
C LEU A 125 -9.58 20.18 -32.19
N LYS A 126 -9.80 21.02 -31.15
CA LYS A 126 -10.35 20.57 -29.87
C LYS A 126 -11.73 19.92 -30.04
N ALA A 127 -12.63 20.50 -30.83
CA ALA A 127 -13.93 19.87 -31.13
C ALA A 127 -13.78 18.50 -31.80
N CYS A 128 -12.94 18.38 -32.83
CA CYS A 128 -12.65 17.11 -33.50
C CYS A 128 -12.09 16.06 -32.52
N SER A 129 -11.17 16.45 -31.64
CA SER A 129 -10.57 15.56 -30.63
C SER A 129 -11.55 15.07 -29.56
N ARG A 130 -12.64 15.82 -29.29
CA ARG A 130 -13.70 15.45 -28.33
C ARG A 130 -14.81 14.62 -28.98
N LEU A 131 -15.03 14.79 -30.28
CA LEU A 131 -15.88 13.95 -31.13
C LEU A 131 -15.18 12.68 -31.65
N LEU A 132 -13.86 12.57 -31.45
CA LEU A 132 -12.98 11.56 -32.05
C LEU A 132 -12.98 11.56 -33.60
N ASP A 133 -13.42 12.64 -34.26
CA ASP A 133 -13.42 12.77 -35.72
C ASP A 133 -12.01 13.07 -36.26
N PHE A 134 -11.24 11.99 -36.36
CA PHE A 134 -9.94 11.96 -37.01
C PHE A 134 -9.99 12.36 -38.49
N SER A 135 -11.11 12.15 -39.18
CA SER A 135 -11.25 12.41 -40.61
C SER A 135 -11.33 13.90 -40.93
N LEU A 136 -12.10 14.66 -40.13
CA LEU A 136 -12.12 16.12 -40.17
C LEU A 136 -10.81 16.69 -39.61
N GLY A 137 -10.27 16.10 -38.54
CA GLY A 137 -8.99 16.47 -37.95
C GLY A 137 -7.82 16.48 -38.96
N ILE A 138 -7.65 15.42 -39.76
CA ILE A 138 -6.62 15.39 -40.82
C ILE A 138 -6.88 16.44 -41.90
N ARG A 139 -8.14 16.63 -42.33
CA ARG A 139 -8.49 17.65 -43.34
C ARG A 139 -8.15 19.06 -42.85
N ILE A 140 -8.32 19.31 -41.56
CA ILE A 140 -7.93 20.57 -40.91
C ILE A 140 -6.41 20.69 -40.82
N HIS A 141 -5.67 19.65 -40.43
CA HIS A 141 -4.21 19.67 -40.40
C HIS A 141 -3.61 19.95 -41.80
N ALA A 142 -4.14 19.32 -42.84
CA ALA A 142 -3.75 19.59 -44.23
C ALA A 142 -4.07 21.03 -44.67
N LEU A 143 -5.09 21.68 -44.08
CA LEU A 143 -5.41 23.10 -44.33
C LEU A 143 -4.48 24.04 -43.56
N VAL A 144 -4.12 23.72 -42.31
CA VAL A 144 -3.12 24.45 -41.49
C VAL A 144 -1.81 24.56 -42.26
N ILE A 145 -1.31 23.45 -42.81
CA ILE A 145 -0.08 23.42 -43.61
C ILE A 145 -0.24 24.25 -44.90
N LYS A 146 -1.34 24.07 -45.64
CA LYS A 146 -1.59 24.82 -46.89
C LYS A 146 -1.74 26.32 -46.73
N LEU A 147 -2.03 26.81 -45.52
CA LEU A 147 -2.16 28.23 -45.19
C LEU A 147 -0.92 28.78 -44.46
N GLY A 148 0.15 27.99 -44.27
CA GLY A 148 1.40 28.44 -43.62
C GLY A 148 1.31 28.61 -42.10
N PHE A 149 0.32 27.98 -41.46
CA PHE A 149 0.13 28.02 -40.00
C PHE A 149 0.82 26.85 -39.26
N ASP A 150 1.65 26.06 -39.95
CA ASP A 150 2.37 24.88 -39.41
C ASP A 150 3.40 25.21 -38.31
N ARG A 151 3.80 26.49 -38.20
CA ARG A 151 4.75 26.98 -37.18
C ARG A 151 4.08 27.47 -35.89
N ASP A 152 2.75 27.58 -35.86
CA ASP A 152 2.03 28.07 -34.68
C ASP A 152 2.01 27.00 -33.57
N VAL A 153 2.57 27.35 -32.41
CA VAL A 153 2.71 26.46 -31.25
C VAL A 153 1.36 26.08 -30.64
N PHE A 154 0.36 26.97 -30.67
CA PHE A 154 -0.99 26.66 -30.16
C PHE A 154 -1.73 25.70 -31.08
N ILE A 155 -1.56 25.86 -32.41
CA ILE A 155 -2.14 24.93 -33.38
C ILE A 155 -1.44 23.58 -33.30
N LYS A 156 -0.10 23.52 -33.23
CA LYS A 156 0.64 22.25 -33.01
C LYS A 156 0.26 21.59 -31.68
N THR A 157 0.08 22.33 -30.60
CA THR A 157 -0.43 21.79 -29.31
C THR A 157 -1.86 21.26 -29.43
N SER A 158 -2.69 21.84 -30.31
CA SER A 158 -4.06 21.37 -30.57
C SER A 158 -4.10 20.13 -31.48
N LEU A 159 -3.19 20.06 -32.46
CA LEU A 159 -2.94 18.87 -33.28
C LEU A 159 -2.42 17.71 -32.42
N LEU A 160 -1.52 17.99 -31.49
CA LEU A 160 -0.99 17.05 -30.51
C LEU A 160 -2.12 16.40 -29.68
N TYR A 161 -3.04 17.21 -29.16
CA TYR A 161 -4.21 16.72 -28.43
C TYR A 161 -5.18 15.91 -29.31
N LEU A 162 -5.39 16.34 -30.57
CA LEU A 162 -6.17 15.57 -31.56
C LEU A 162 -5.56 14.18 -31.81
N TYR A 163 -4.28 14.11 -32.19
CA TYR A 163 -3.62 12.83 -32.49
C TYR A 163 -3.58 11.92 -31.25
N SER A 164 -3.32 12.47 -30.07
CA SER A 164 -3.38 11.73 -28.80
C SER A 164 -4.78 11.16 -28.53
N LYS A 165 -5.83 11.98 -28.54
CA LYS A 165 -7.19 11.52 -28.20
C LYS A 165 -7.80 10.58 -29.24
N CYS A 166 -7.42 10.70 -30.51
CA CYS A 166 -7.80 9.73 -31.55
C CYS A 166 -6.96 8.42 -31.52
N GLY A 167 -6.05 8.23 -30.55
CA GLY A 167 -5.25 7.01 -30.39
C GLY A 167 -3.98 6.91 -31.25
N TYR A 168 -3.64 7.97 -32.00
CA TYR A 168 -2.52 8.02 -32.95
C TYR A 168 -1.24 8.58 -32.30
N LEU A 169 -0.79 7.94 -31.22
CA LEU A 169 0.29 8.44 -30.35
C LEU A 169 1.63 8.68 -31.08
N ASP A 170 1.96 7.89 -32.11
CA ASP A 170 3.19 8.08 -32.90
C ASP A 170 3.13 9.31 -33.81
N TYR A 171 1.94 9.73 -34.24
CA TYR A 171 1.74 10.99 -34.97
C TYR A 171 1.71 12.18 -34.01
N ALA A 172 1.12 12.01 -32.82
CA ALA A 172 1.22 12.95 -31.72
C ALA A 172 2.69 13.21 -31.37
N ARG A 173 3.51 12.16 -31.27
CA ARG A 173 4.96 12.25 -31.00
C ARG A 173 5.70 13.09 -32.04
N LYS A 174 5.47 12.84 -33.34
CA LYS A 174 6.06 13.62 -34.44
C LYS A 174 5.67 15.10 -34.35
N VAL A 175 4.38 15.40 -34.17
CA VAL A 175 3.89 16.78 -34.01
C VAL A 175 4.49 17.46 -32.78
N PHE A 176 4.69 16.74 -31.68
CA PHE A 176 5.38 17.25 -30.49
C PHE A 176 6.85 17.56 -30.78
N ASP A 177 7.59 16.62 -31.37
CA ASP A 177 9.00 16.82 -31.70
C ASP A 177 9.20 17.99 -32.70
N ASP A 178 8.28 18.18 -33.63
CA ASP A 178 8.22 19.31 -34.59
C ASP A 178 7.85 20.68 -33.98
N ILE A 179 7.50 20.78 -32.68
CA ILE A 179 7.32 22.09 -32.01
C ILE A 179 8.72 22.67 -31.72
N PRO A 180 9.06 23.90 -32.17
CA PRO A 180 10.33 24.53 -31.81
C PRO A 180 10.39 24.83 -30.31
N ASP A 181 9.54 25.75 -29.84
CA ASP A 181 9.49 26.19 -28.44
C ASP A 181 8.45 25.38 -27.65
N LYS A 182 8.86 24.21 -27.15
CA LYS A 182 8.01 23.27 -26.40
C LYS A 182 7.63 23.81 -25.01
N ASN A 183 6.53 24.56 -24.93
CA ASN A 183 5.99 25.06 -23.66
C ASN A 183 5.39 23.94 -22.78
N VAL A 184 5.18 24.24 -21.49
CA VAL A 184 4.62 23.29 -20.49
C VAL A 184 3.36 22.59 -21.00
N ILE A 185 2.43 23.31 -21.63
CA ILE A 185 1.15 22.75 -22.13
C ILE A 185 1.40 21.64 -23.17
N SER A 186 2.37 21.81 -24.06
CA SER A 186 2.74 20.79 -25.06
C SER A 186 3.33 19.52 -24.42
N TRP A 187 4.15 19.65 -23.38
CA TRP A 187 4.65 18.52 -22.59
C TRP A 187 3.52 17.84 -21.82
N THR A 188 2.69 18.61 -21.09
CA THR A 188 1.52 18.14 -20.33
C THR A 188 0.55 17.35 -21.23
N ALA A 189 0.36 17.79 -22.48
CA ALA A 189 -0.44 17.09 -23.48
C ALA A 189 0.19 15.76 -23.92
N MET A 190 1.50 15.74 -24.24
CA MET A 190 2.19 14.50 -24.63
C MET A 190 2.24 13.49 -23.47
N ILE A 191 2.61 13.94 -22.26
CA ILE A 191 2.59 13.15 -21.01
C ILE A 191 1.20 12.53 -20.78
N SER A 192 0.15 13.34 -20.91
CA SER A 192 -1.22 12.85 -20.78
C SER A 192 -1.56 11.81 -21.84
N GLY A 193 -1.08 11.98 -23.07
CA GLY A 193 -1.29 11.03 -24.17
C GLY A 193 -0.57 9.69 -24.02
N TYR A 194 0.60 9.66 -23.37
CA TYR A 194 1.25 8.38 -22.99
C TYR A 194 0.45 7.67 -21.89
N ILE A 195 -0.03 8.39 -20.88
CA ILE A 195 -0.83 7.83 -19.77
C ILE A 195 -2.19 7.31 -20.27
N ASP A 196 -2.82 8.00 -21.21
CA ASP A 196 -4.09 7.57 -21.84
C ASP A 196 -3.96 6.31 -22.71
N VAL A 197 -2.72 5.85 -22.97
CA VAL A 197 -2.39 4.60 -23.67
C VAL A 197 -1.56 3.68 -22.75
N GLU A 198 -1.70 3.84 -21.43
CA GLU A 198 -1.10 3.00 -20.37
C GLU A 198 0.45 2.94 -20.38
N ARG A 199 1.11 3.80 -21.17
CA ARG A 199 2.58 3.88 -21.30
C ARG A 199 3.19 4.73 -20.19
N TYR A 200 2.89 4.38 -18.94
CA TYR A 200 3.18 5.17 -17.74
C TYR A 200 4.66 5.53 -17.58
N ARG A 201 5.58 4.60 -17.85
CA ARG A 201 7.03 4.82 -17.67
C ARG A 201 7.56 5.94 -18.57
N GLU A 202 7.14 5.95 -19.83
CA GLU A 202 7.55 6.96 -20.82
C GLU A 202 6.93 8.34 -20.52
N ALA A 203 5.79 8.39 -19.83
CA ALA A 203 5.22 9.63 -19.31
C ALA A 203 6.05 10.20 -18.14
N VAL A 204 6.56 9.35 -17.24
CA VAL A 204 7.49 9.76 -16.16
C VAL A 204 8.82 10.25 -16.76
N ASP A 205 9.36 9.57 -17.76
CA ASP A 205 10.62 9.97 -18.42
C ASP A 205 10.47 11.23 -19.30
N LEU A 206 9.26 11.53 -19.80
CA LEU A 206 8.95 12.83 -20.38
C LEU A 206 8.85 13.94 -19.32
N PHE A 207 8.29 13.64 -18.14
CA PHE A 207 8.23 14.61 -17.05
C PHE A 207 9.62 14.95 -16.52
N ARG A 208 10.52 13.97 -16.38
CA ARG A 208 11.96 14.21 -16.12
C ARG A 208 12.53 15.25 -17.09
N LYS A 209 12.38 15.01 -18.40
CA LYS A 209 12.88 15.91 -19.45
C LYS A 209 12.26 17.31 -19.43
N LEU A 210 11.00 17.47 -19.00
CA LEU A 210 10.40 18.79 -18.75
C LEU A 210 11.18 19.55 -17.64
N ILE A 211 11.51 18.88 -16.54
CA ILE A 211 12.25 19.45 -15.41
C ILE A 211 13.71 19.72 -15.80
N ASP A 212 14.34 18.81 -16.54
CA ASP A 212 15.73 18.92 -17.01
C ASP A 212 15.94 20.14 -17.95
N MET A 213 14.91 20.54 -18.71
CA MET A 213 14.91 21.78 -19.50
C MET A 213 14.59 23.05 -18.68
N GLY A 214 14.48 22.96 -17.35
CA GLY A 214 14.20 24.09 -16.46
C GLY A 214 12.75 24.60 -16.52
N LEU A 215 11.82 23.89 -17.15
CA LEU A 215 10.41 24.29 -17.21
C LEU A 215 9.72 23.97 -15.89
N ARG A 216 9.07 24.98 -15.28
CA ARG A 216 8.25 24.77 -14.09
C ARG A 216 7.00 23.96 -14.44
N PRO A 217 6.74 22.80 -13.81
CA PRO A 217 5.54 22.01 -14.08
C PRO A 217 4.29 22.71 -13.53
N ASP A 218 3.15 22.45 -14.16
CA ASP A 218 1.83 22.85 -13.65
C ASP A 218 1.26 21.77 -12.70
N SER A 219 0.25 22.11 -11.90
CA SER A 219 -0.37 21.15 -10.97
C SER A 219 -1.03 19.96 -11.69
N PHE A 220 -1.43 20.11 -12.96
CA PHE A 220 -2.13 19.06 -13.70
C PHE A 220 -1.17 17.98 -14.20
N SER A 221 -0.04 18.36 -14.81
CA SER A 221 1.05 17.45 -15.20
C SER A 221 1.58 16.67 -14.00
N VAL A 222 1.78 17.33 -12.86
CA VAL A 222 2.15 16.66 -11.60
C VAL A 222 1.14 15.59 -11.22
N VAL A 223 -0.16 15.93 -11.12
CA VAL A 223 -1.22 14.95 -10.79
C VAL A 223 -1.26 13.78 -11.77
N ARG A 224 -1.09 14.04 -13.07
CA ARG A 224 -1.03 13.00 -14.11
C ARG A 224 0.16 12.06 -13.92
N VAL A 225 1.35 12.58 -13.63
CA VAL A 225 2.57 11.77 -13.51
C VAL A 225 2.66 11.06 -12.16
N LEU A 226 2.12 11.63 -11.08
CA LEU A 226 1.91 10.92 -9.82
C LEU A 226 0.97 9.73 -10.01
N SER A 227 -0.13 9.92 -10.75
CA SER A 227 -1.02 8.81 -11.12
C SER A 227 -0.28 7.75 -11.95
N ALA A 228 0.60 8.14 -12.88
CA ALA A 228 1.45 7.20 -13.62
C ALA A 228 2.39 6.39 -12.70
N CYS A 229 3.01 7.02 -11.70
CA CYS A 229 3.82 6.32 -10.69
C CYS A 229 2.96 5.37 -9.84
N ALA A 230 1.74 5.78 -9.48
CA ALA A 230 0.78 4.98 -8.71
C ALA A 230 0.33 3.70 -9.45
N HIS A 231 0.18 3.75 -10.77
CA HIS A 231 -0.12 2.57 -11.60
C HIS A 231 1.11 1.66 -11.81
N LEU A 232 2.32 2.20 -11.69
CA LEU A 232 3.58 1.43 -11.79
C LEU A 232 4.05 0.83 -10.45
N GLY A 233 3.54 1.31 -9.31
CA GLY A 233 4.11 1.04 -7.99
C GLY A 233 5.51 1.67 -7.81
N ASP A 234 5.88 2.66 -8.62
CA ASP A 234 7.24 3.23 -8.63
C ASP A 234 7.40 4.33 -7.57
N LEU A 235 7.59 3.89 -6.33
CA LEU A 235 7.87 4.74 -5.17
C LEU A 235 9.09 5.64 -5.40
N ASN A 236 10.13 5.17 -6.09
CA ASN A 236 11.35 5.94 -6.32
C ASN A 236 11.10 7.16 -7.23
N SER A 237 10.31 6.97 -8.29
CA SER A 237 9.84 8.08 -9.14
C SER A 237 8.89 8.99 -8.37
N GLY A 238 7.99 8.45 -7.56
CA GLY A 238 7.09 9.21 -6.68
C GLY A 238 7.81 10.15 -5.72
N GLU A 239 8.79 9.64 -4.96
CA GLU A 239 9.60 10.41 -4.00
C GLU A 239 10.54 11.44 -4.65
N TRP A 240 10.89 11.24 -5.92
CA TRP A 240 11.58 12.27 -6.70
C TRP A 240 10.61 13.39 -7.12
N ILE A 241 9.39 13.06 -7.56
CA ILE A 241 8.36 14.05 -7.90
C ILE A 241 7.92 14.85 -6.67
N ASP A 242 7.80 14.23 -5.49
CA ASP A 242 7.43 14.91 -4.23
C ASP A 242 8.45 16.01 -3.82
N ARG A 243 9.75 15.72 -4.01
CA ARG A 243 10.80 16.73 -3.84
C ARG A 243 10.67 17.87 -4.85
N CYS A 244 10.34 17.58 -6.11
CA CYS A 244 10.03 18.62 -7.09
C CYS A 244 8.77 19.45 -6.71
N ILE A 245 7.71 18.81 -6.21
CA ILE A 245 6.48 19.48 -5.75
C ILE A 245 6.80 20.48 -4.64
N THR A 246 7.65 20.09 -3.69
CA THR A 246 8.14 20.96 -2.61
C THR A 246 8.99 22.10 -3.18
N GLN A 247 9.96 21.79 -4.06
CA GLN A 247 10.84 22.78 -4.70
C GLN A 247 10.07 23.86 -5.50
N PHE A 248 9.01 23.47 -6.23
CA PHE A 248 8.18 24.39 -7.01
C PHE A 248 7.01 24.99 -6.21
N GLY A 249 6.92 24.74 -4.90
CA GLY A 249 5.89 25.30 -4.02
C GLY A 249 4.46 24.80 -4.33
N LEU A 250 4.33 23.63 -4.96
CA LEU A 250 3.04 23.06 -5.40
C LEU A 250 2.33 22.26 -4.30
N SER A 251 2.99 21.96 -3.18
CA SER A 251 2.46 21.14 -2.07
C SER A 251 1.20 21.70 -1.40
N ARG A 252 0.93 23.01 -1.53
CA ARG A 252 -0.32 23.64 -1.04
C ARG A 252 -1.53 23.41 -1.94
N ASN A 253 -1.37 22.82 -3.11
CA ASN A 253 -2.48 22.51 -4.02
C ASN A 253 -3.14 21.19 -3.60
N VAL A 254 -4.41 21.24 -3.20
CA VAL A 254 -5.16 20.07 -2.69
C VAL A 254 -5.08 18.90 -3.68
N PHE A 255 -5.36 19.12 -4.98
CA PHE A 255 -5.32 18.04 -5.99
C PHE A 255 -3.94 17.37 -6.09
N VAL A 256 -2.85 18.13 -5.94
CA VAL A 256 -1.48 17.58 -5.93
C VAL A 256 -1.23 16.74 -4.68
N ALA A 257 -1.69 17.20 -3.51
CA ALA A 257 -1.58 16.45 -2.28
C ALA A 257 -2.46 15.17 -2.28
N THR A 258 -3.70 15.24 -2.76
CA THR A 258 -4.57 14.05 -2.95
C THR A 258 -3.91 13.02 -3.89
N ALA A 259 -3.25 13.48 -4.95
CA ALA A 259 -2.49 12.60 -5.86
C ALA A 259 -1.22 12.02 -5.23
N LEU A 260 -0.55 12.74 -4.32
CA LEU A 260 0.55 12.19 -3.50
C LEU A 260 0.03 11.11 -2.55
N VAL A 261 -1.12 11.32 -1.90
CA VAL A 261 -1.78 10.32 -1.05
C VAL A 261 -2.12 9.05 -1.84
N ASP A 262 -2.75 9.18 -3.02
CA ASP A 262 -3.07 8.04 -3.91
C ASP A 262 -1.81 7.28 -4.34
N MET A 263 -0.75 8.00 -4.72
CA MET A 263 0.52 7.44 -5.16
C MET A 263 1.24 6.70 -4.04
N TYR A 264 1.44 7.33 -2.88
CA TYR A 264 2.09 6.69 -1.74
C TYR A 264 1.28 5.51 -1.20
N ALA A 265 -0.06 5.62 -1.16
CA ALA A 265 -0.93 4.52 -0.76
C ALA A 265 -0.82 3.31 -1.71
N LYS A 266 -0.90 3.52 -3.03
CA LYS A 266 -0.74 2.42 -4.03
C LYS A 266 0.67 1.83 -4.07
N CYS A 267 1.68 2.60 -3.67
CA CYS A 267 3.04 2.10 -3.44
C CYS A 267 3.25 1.45 -2.05
N GLY A 268 2.19 1.27 -1.25
CA GLY A 268 2.23 0.64 0.08
C GLY A 268 2.83 1.50 1.20
N ASN A 269 3.29 2.72 0.91
CA ASN A 269 3.91 3.61 1.89
C ASN A 269 2.85 4.44 2.65
N ASN A 270 2.16 3.77 3.57
CA ASN A 270 1.09 4.36 4.39
C ASN A 270 1.56 5.54 5.25
N GLU A 271 2.83 5.58 5.67
CA GLU A 271 3.39 6.66 6.49
C GLU A 271 3.53 7.96 5.68
N LYS A 272 4.11 7.91 4.48
CA LYS A 272 4.22 9.07 3.58
C LYS A 272 2.85 9.49 3.03
N ALA A 273 1.96 8.54 2.76
CA ALA A 273 0.57 8.84 2.43
C ALA A 273 -0.12 9.62 3.57
N ARG A 274 0.05 9.17 4.82
CA ARG A 274 -0.54 9.84 5.99
C ARG A 274 0.07 11.23 6.23
N TYR A 275 1.38 11.39 6.07
CA TYR A 275 2.05 12.69 6.17
C TYR A 275 1.54 13.68 5.12
N ALA A 276 1.42 13.25 3.86
CA ALA A 276 0.86 14.06 2.77
C ALA A 276 -0.60 14.43 3.04
N PHE A 277 -1.41 13.50 3.57
CA PHE A 277 -2.80 13.74 3.96
C PHE A 277 -2.91 14.76 5.10
N ASP A 278 -2.19 14.57 6.21
CA ASP A 278 -2.26 15.47 7.37
C ASP A 278 -1.82 16.88 7.00
N GLY A 279 -0.81 17.03 6.13
CA GLY A 279 -0.32 18.32 5.60
C GLY A 279 -1.33 19.11 4.76
N VAL A 280 -2.45 18.53 4.31
CA VAL A 280 -3.50 19.27 3.58
C VAL A 280 -4.27 20.19 4.55
N PRO A 281 -4.24 21.53 4.38
CA PRO A 281 -4.81 22.48 5.34
C PRO A 281 -6.35 22.50 5.34
N VAL A 282 -6.98 22.20 4.20
CA VAL A 282 -8.44 22.02 4.07
C VAL A 282 -8.66 20.75 3.27
N LYS A 283 -9.05 19.67 3.96
CA LYS A 283 -9.26 18.34 3.38
C LYS A 283 -10.68 18.28 2.80
N ASP A 284 -10.77 18.16 1.47
CA ASP A 284 -12.04 17.91 0.80
C ASP A 284 -12.45 16.42 0.92
N ILE A 285 -13.69 16.11 0.54
CA ILE A 285 -14.22 14.74 0.61
C ILE A 285 -13.27 13.75 -0.10
N VAL A 286 -12.82 14.08 -1.32
CA VAL A 286 -11.93 13.22 -2.13
C VAL A 286 -10.64 12.88 -1.37
N THR A 287 -10.04 13.86 -0.67
CA THR A 287 -8.83 13.63 0.15
C THR A 287 -9.07 12.66 1.30
N TRP A 288 -10.26 12.68 1.94
CA TRP A 288 -10.66 11.65 2.90
C TRP A 288 -10.87 10.30 2.21
N SER A 289 -11.62 10.25 1.09
CA SER A 289 -11.92 9.03 0.34
C SER A 289 -10.65 8.28 -0.08
N THR A 290 -9.67 8.99 -0.63
CA THR A 290 -8.39 8.41 -1.09
C THR A 290 -7.61 7.79 0.06
N MET A 291 -7.54 8.45 1.22
CA MET A 291 -6.78 7.93 2.36
C MET A 291 -7.50 6.74 3.04
N ILE A 292 -8.83 6.78 3.16
CA ILE A 292 -9.64 5.66 3.66
C ILE A 292 -9.48 4.43 2.75
N GLN A 293 -9.57 4.62 1.43
CA GLN A 293 -9.40 3.55 0.45
C GLN A 293 -7.97 3.00 0.45
N GLY A 294 -6.96 3.86 0.62
CA GLY A 294 -5.55 3.46 0.74
C GLY A 294 -5.29 2.55 1.95
N TYR A 295 -5.77 2.94 3.13
CA TYR A 295 -5.68 2.10 4.33
C TYR A 295 -6.43 0.77 4.15
N ALA A 296 -7.65 0.78 3.60
CA ALA A 296 -8.44 -0.43 3.38
C ALA A 296 -7.77 -1.43 2.40
N SER A 297 -7.18 -0.93 1.31
CA SER A 297 -6.47 -1.78 0.33
C SER A 297 -5.16 -2.33 0.90
N ASN A 298 -4.37 -1.49 1.59
CA ASN A 298 -3.10 -1.89 2.21
C ASN A 298 -3.25 -2.78 3.45
N GLY A 299 -4.48 -3.08 3.85
CA GLY A 299 -4.77 -4.01 4.94
C GLY A 299 -4.67 -3.43 6.34
N LEU A 300 -4.91 -2.13 6.45
CA LEU A 300 -5.07 -1.36 7.68
C LEU A 300 -6.55 -0.96 7.85
N PRO A 301 -7.49 -1.91 8.04
CA PRO A 301 -8.92 -1.61 8.05
C PRO A 301 -9.35 -0.85 9.30
N LYS A 302 -8.61 -0.95 10.40
CA LYS A 302 -8.91 -0.26 11.65
C LYS A 302 -8.65 1.24 11.49
N GLU A 303 -7.51 1.57 10.91
CA GLU A 303 -7.05 2.90 10.54
C GLU A 303 -7.99 3.54 9.50
N ALA A 304 -8.53 2.76 8.56
CA ALA A 304 -9.56 3.20 7.62
C ALA A 304 -10.87 3.60 8.32
N LEU A 305 -11.33 2.82 9.30
CA LEU A 305 -12.54 3.14 10.09
C LEU A 305 -12.30 4.31 11.06
N ASP A 306 -11.15 4.36 11.74
CA ASP A 306 -10.78 5.48 12.61
C ASP A 306 -10.73 6.81 11.84
N LEU A 307 -10.26 6.79 10.59
CA LEU A 307 -10.25 7.95 9.70
C LEU A 307 -11.65 8.30 9.17
N PHE A 308 -12.49 7.30 8.89
CA PHE A 308 -13.90 7.51 8.55
C PHE A 308 -14.69 8.13 9.71
N PHE A 309 -14.47 7.70 10.96
CA PHE A 309 -15.08 8.35 12.13
C PHE A 309 -14.57 9.78 12.35
N GLN A 310 -13.36 10.13 11.89
CA GLN A 310 -12.88 11.51 11.85
C GLN A 310 -13.63 12.32 10.77
N MET A 311 -13.77 11.79 9.55
CA MET A 311 -14.57 12.39 8.47
C MET A 311 -16.02 12.69 8.91
N GLN A 312 -16.66 11.77 9.66
CA GLN A 312 -18.00 11.98 10.21
C GLN A 312 -18.05 13.04 11.32
N LYS A 313 -17.00 13.21 12.13
CA LYS A 313 -16.89 14.31 13.12
C LYS A 313 -16.78 15.68 12.46
N GLU A 314 -16.08 15.76 11.33
CA GLU A 314 -16.04 16.94 10.45
C GLU A 314 -17.36 17.16 9.65
N LYS A 315 -18.38 16.32 9.88
CA LYS A 315 -19.71 16.37 9.25
C LYS A 315 -19.69 16.25 7.72
N LEU A 316 -18.67 15.61 7.17
CA LEU A 316 -18.57 15.33 5.74
C LEU A 316 -19.32 14.03 5.41
N ALA A 317 -20.33 14.11 4.54
CA ALA A 317 -21.02 12.93 4.03
C ALA A 317 -20.04 12.06 3.21
N PRO A 318 -20.04 10.72 3.37
CA PRO A 318 -19.16 9.85 2.60
C PRO A 318 -19.61 9.77 1.15
N ASP A 319 -18.67 9.89 0.22
CA ASP A 319 -18.93 9.65 -1.19
C ASP A 319 -18.86 8.14 -1.53
N ARG A 320 -19.13 7.82 -2.80
CA ARG A 320 -19.10 6.44 -3.30
C ARG A 320 -17.73 5.78 -3.10
N TYR A 321 -16.64 6.53 -3.25
CA TYR A 321 -15.28 6.02 -3.10
C TYR A 321 -14.93 5.78 -1.63
N SER A 322 -15.34 6.68 -0.73
CA SER A 322 -15.28 6.49 0.73
C SER A 322 -15.98 5.19 1.14
N MET A 323 -17.22 4.98 0.65
CA MET A 323 -18.04 3.84 1.07
C MET A 323 -17.51 2.49 0.60
N VAL A 324 -16.85 2.40 -0.56
CA VAL A 324 -16.14 1.16 -0.96
C VAL A 324 -15.00 0.85 0.02
N GLY A 325 -14.21 1.85 0.41
CA GLY A 325 -13.14 1.70 1.41
C GLY A 325 -13.67 1.28 2.79
N VAL A 326 -14.72 1.95 3.29
CA VAL A 326 -15.36 1.63 4.58
C VAL A 326 -15.97 0.23 4.59
N LEU A 327 -16.75 -0.14 3.57
CA LEU A 327 -17.37 -1.47 3.49
C LEU A 327 -16.31 -2.56 3.37
N SER A 328 -15.22 -2.33 2.63
CA SER A 328 -14.08 -3.25 2.56
C SER A 328 -13.37 -3.39 3.91
N ALA A 329 -13.22 -2.30 4.68
CA ALA A 329 -12.66 -2.34 6.02
C ALA A 329 -13.55 -3.15 6.99
N CYS A 330 -14.86 -2.91 6.98
CA CYS A 330 -15.83 -3.70 7.73
C CYS A 330 -15.80 -5.20 7.35
N ALA A 331 -15.76 -5.50 6.04
CA ALA A 331 -15.64 -6.86 5.51
C ALA A 331 -14.39 -7.59 6.02
N ARG A 332 -13.27 -6.88 6.15
CA ARG A 332 -12.02 -7.46 6.68
C ARG A 332 -12.10 -7.73 8.18
N LEU A 333 -12.66 -6.81 8.97
CA LEU A 333 -12.79 -6.92 10.42
C LEU A 333 -13.97 -7.82 10.87
N GLY A 334 -14.92 -8.11 9.98
CA GLY A 334 -16.18 -8.80 10.32
C GLY A 334 -17.19 -7.88 11.03
N ALA A 335 -17.05 -6.57 10.87
CA ALA A 335 -17.87 -5.55 11.53
C ALA A 335 -19.21 -5.37 10.78
N LEU A 336 -20.20 -6.18 11.18
CA LEU A 336 -21.52 -6.23 10.57
C LEU A 336 -22.38 -5.02 10.98
N GLU A 337 -22.37 -4.65 12.26
CA GLU A 337 -23.15 -3.53 12.80
C GLU A 337 -22.67 -2.21 12.22
N LEU A 338 -21.35 -1.99 12.18
CA LEU A 338 -20.75 -0.82 11.54
C LEU A 338 -20.93 -0.81 10.03
N GLY A 339 -20.85 -1.97 9.36
CA GLY A 339 -21.11 -2.07 7.93
C GLY A 339 -22.56 -1.74 7.55
N ASP A 340 -23.53 -2.29 8.28
CA ASP A 340 -24.95 -2.03 8.12
C ASP A 340 -25.30 -0.56 8.47
N TRP A 341 -24.75 -0.01 9.57
CA TRP A 341 -24.88 1.41 9.92
C TRP A 341 -24.31 2.33 8.83
N ALA A 342 -23.09 2.09 8.39
CA ALA A 342 -22.44 2.94 7.39
C ALA A 342 -23.15 2.86 6.02
N SER A 343 -23.75 1.71 5.67
CA SER A 343 -24.58 1.59 4.47
C SER A 343 -25.84 2.48 4.49
N LYS A 344 -26.36 2.81 5.68
CA LYS A 344 -27.55 3.67 5.87
C LYS A 344 -27.24 5.16 5.79
N LEU A 345 -25.97 5.56 5.63
CA LEU A 345 -25.56 6.96 5.41
C LEU A 345 -25.68 7.40 3.94
N MET A 346 -26.01 6.48 3.04
CA MET A 346 -26.19 6.67 1.61
C MET A 346 -27.49 6.01 1.15
N ASP A 347 -28.13 6.51 0.09
CA ASP A 347 -29.37 5.91 -0.42
C ASP A 347 -29.10 4.49 -0.95
N ILE A 348 -29.98 3.54 -0.58
CA ILE A 348 -29.92 2.16 -1.07
C ILE A 348 -29.98 2.10 -2.61
N GLU A 349 -30.65 3.06 -3.25
CA GLU A 349 -30.72 3.15 -4.71
C GLU A 349 -29.36 3.47 -5.37
N GLU A 350 -28.41 4.10 -4.65
CA GLU A 350 -27.03 4.26 -5.16
C GLU A 350 -26.27 2.94 -5.19
N PHE A 351 -26.44 2.08 -4.19
CA PHE A 351 -25.88 0.73 -4.19
C PHE A 351 -26.51 -0.14 -5.28
N LEU A 352 -27.83 -0.08 -5.45
CA LEU A 352 -28.57 -0.91 -6.41
C LEU A 352 -28.40 -0.50 -7.88
N SER A 353 -27.90 0.71 -8.14
CA SER A 353 -27.62 1.23 -9.48
C SER A 353 -26.14 1.25 -9.87
N ASN A 354 -25.22 1.09 -8.92
CA ASN A 354 -23.78 1.11 -9.17
C ASN A 354 -23.14 -0.25 -8.85
N PRO A 355 -22.70 -1.04 -9.86
CA PRO A 355 -22.09 -2.35 -9.67
C PRO A 355 -20.90 -2.39 -8.68
N VAL A 356 -20.12 -1.31 -8.59
CA VAL A 356 -18.95 -1.24 -7.68
C VAL A 356 -19.39 -1.12 -6.23
N LEU A 357 -20.35 -0.25 -5.93
CA LEU A 357 -20.94 -0.11 -4.59
C LEU A 357 -21.74 -1.37 -4.20
N GLY A 358 -22.56 -1.88 -5.11
CA GLY A 358 -23.30 -3.13 -4.91
C GLY A 358 -22.39 -4.31 -4.59
N THR A 359 -21.30 -4.47 -5.35
CA THR A 359 -20.24 -5.46 -5.07
C THR A 359 -19.64 -5.28 -3.67
N ALA A 360 -19.25 -4.06 -3.29
CA ALA A 360 -18.66 -3.80 -1.98
C ALA A 360 -19.62 -4.12 -0.83
N LEU A 361 -20.92 -3.85 -1.00
CA LEU A 361 -21.95 -4.15 0.00
C LEU A 361 -22.25 -5.67 0.09
N ILE A 362 -22.30 -6.37 -1.05
CA ILE A 362 -22.43 -7.83 -1.11
C ILE A 362 -21.22 -8.51 -0.45
N ASP A 363 -20.01 -8.06 -0.76
CA ASP A 363 -18.76 -8.57 -0.20
C ASP A 363 -18.67 -8.34 1.32
N MET A 364 -19.10 -7.17 1.80
CA MET A 364 -19.21 -6.87 3.23
C MET A 364 -20.17 -7.82 3.94
N TYR A 365 -21.43 -7.92 3.49
CA TYR A 365 -22.39 -8.83 4.13
C TYR A 365 -21.91 -10.29 4.07
N ALA A 366 -21.31 -10.74 2.96
CA ALA A 366 -20.78 -12.10 2.84
C ALA A 366 -19.58 -12.39 3.75
N LYS A 367 -18.64 -11.43 3.92
CA LYS A 367 -17.46 -11.55 4.79
C LYS A 367 -17.71 -11.17 6.25
N CYS A 368 -18.90 -10.67 6.57
CA CYS A 368 -19.44 -10.58 7.93
C CYS A 368 -20.39 -11.77 8.28
N GLY A 369 -20.50 -12.78 7.41
CA GLY A 369 -21.26 -14.01 7.65
C GLY A 369 -22.78 -13.87 7.49
N SER A 370 -23.25 -12.76 6.90
CA SER A 370 -24.67 -12.49 6.64
C SER A 370 -25.03 -12.73 5.18
N MET A 371 -24.89 -13.98 4.73
CA MET A 371 -25.16 -14.36 3.33
C MET A 371 -26.60 -14.02 2.89
N THR A 372 -27.57 -14.03 3.81
CA THR A 372 -28.96 -13.66 3.53
C THR A 372 -29.09 -12.19 3.08
N GLN A 373 -28.41 -11.25 3.76
CA GLN A 373 -28.42 -9.84 3.36
C GLN A 373 -27.67 -9.64 2.03
N ALA A 374 -26.51 -10.28 1.85
CA ALA A 374 -25.77 -10.27 0.58
C ALA A 374 -26.62 -10.76 -0.60
N TRP A 375 -27.43 -11.81 -0.39
CA TRP A 375 -28.32 -12.39 -1.40
C TRP A 375 -29.50 -11.48 -1.77
N GLU A 376 -30.11 -10.79 -0.79
CA GLU A 376 -31.17 -9.81 -1.07
C GLU A 376 -30.66 -8.56 -1.79
N ILE A 377 -29.46 -8.06 -1.45
CA ILE A 377 -28.82 -6.98 -2.22
C ILE A 377 -28.54 -7.47 -3.65
N PHE A 378 -27.90 -8.64 -3.82
CA PHE A 378 -27.62 -9.22 -5.14
C PHE A 378 -28.89 -9.31 -6.00
N LYS A 379 -30.00 -9.86 -5.49
CA LYS A 379 -31.28 -9.89 -6.23
C LYS A 379 -31.68 -8.51 -6.72
N ARG A 380 -31.72 -7.52 -5.81
CA ARG A 380 -32.22 -6.16 -6.04
C ARG A 380 -31.36 -5.30 -6.98
N MET A 381 -30.09 -5.65 -7.21
CA MET A 381 -29.21 -4.94 -8.16
C MET A 381 -29.88 -4.81 -9.54
N LYS A 382 -29.99 -3.58 -10.08
CA LYS A 382 -30.57 -3.32 -11.40
C LYS A 382 -29.66 -3.81 -12.52
N GLU A 383 -28.37 -3.50 -12.39
CA GLU A 383 -27.30 -3.95 -13.29
C GLU A 383 -26.36 -4.91 -12.54
N LYS A 384 -25.90 -5.95 -13.23
CA LYS A 384 -25.07 -7.03 -12.66
C LYS A 384 -23.95 -7.39 -13.63
N ASP A 385 -22.79 -6.78 -13.45
CA ASP A 385 -21.58 -7.15 -14.20
C ASP A 385 -20.93 -8.43 -13.66
N VAL A 386 -19.88 -8.90 -14.36
CA VAL A 386 -19.09 -10.08 -13.95
C VAL A 386 -18.59 -10.00 -12.50
N VAL A 387 -18.31 -8.80 -11.99
CA VAL A 387 -17.79 -8.59 -10.62
C VAL A 387 -18.88 -8.82 -9.58
N VAL A 388 -20.10 -8.30 -9.82
CA VAL A 388 -21.28 -8.52 -8.95
C VAL A 388 -21.62 -10.01 -8.86
N TRP A 389 -21.57 -10.75 -9.98
CA TRP A 389 -21.76 -12.21 -9.97
C TRP A 389 -20.63 -12.94 -9.22
N ASN A 390 -19.38 -12.56 -9.45
CA ASN A 390 -18.23 -13.18 -8.79
C ASN A 390 -18.22 -12.97 -7.27
N ALA A 391 -18.63 -11.80 -6.78
CA ALA A 391 -18.76 -11.52 -5.35
C ALA A 391 -19.82 -12.43 -4.70
N ALA A 392 -20.98 -12.59 -5.33
CA ALA A 392 -22.02 -13.49 -4.85
C ALA A 392 -21.61 -14.97 -4.89
N ILE A 393 -20.95 -15.44 -5.97
CA ILE A 393 -20.42 -16.82 -6.08
C ILE A 393 -19.35 -17.07 -5.00
N SER A 394 -18.42 -16.14 -4.80
CA SER A 394 -17.34 -16.26 -3.82
C SER A 394 -17.84 -16.18 -2.37
N GLY A 395 -18.81 -15.30 -2.10
CA GLY A 395 -19.46 -15.20 -0.79
C GLY A 395 -20.19 -16.49 -0.42
N LEU A 396 -20.95 -17.07 -1.36
CA LEU A 396 -21.57 -18.38 -1.19
C LEU A 396 -20.54 -19.48 -0.93
N ALA A 397 -19.42 -19.49 -1.66
CA ALA A 397 -18.34 -20.46 -1.46
C ALA A 397 -17.70 -20.36 -0.07
N MET A 398 -17.31 -19.15 0.38
CA MET A 398 -16.68 -18.91 1.68
C MET A 398 -17.56 -19.29 2.88
N ASN A 399 -18.89 -19.15 2.72
CA ASN A 399 -19.90 -19.57 3.71
C ASN A 399 -20.32 -21.05 3.55
N GLY A 400 -19.69 -21.82 2.66
CA GLY A 400 -19.96 -23.26 2.46
C GLY A 400 -21.19 -23.60 1.60
N HIS A 401 -21.90 -22.60 1.08
CA HIS A 401 -23.10 -22.75 0.25
C HIS A 401 -22.77 -23.06 -1.22
N VAL A 402 -21.97 -24.11 -1.45
CA VAL A 402 -21.40 -24.47 -2.76
C VAL A 402 -22.48 -24.87 -3.78
N LYS A 403 -23.57 -25.54 -3.36
CA LYS A 403 -24.68 -25.90 -4.26
C LYS A 403 -25.37 -24.65 -4.85
N PRO A 404 -25.79 -23.65 -4.05
CA PRO A 404 -26.17 -22.34 -4.56
C PRO A 404 -25.12 -21.67 -5.46
N ALA A 405 -23.82 -21.72 -5.12
CA ALA A 405 -22.76 -21.12 -5.95
C ALA A 405 -22.71 -21.73 -7.37
N PHE A 406 -22.79 -23.05 -7.50
CA PHE A 406 -22.87 -23.73 -8.79
C PHE A 406 -24.17 -23.40 -9.54
N GLY A 407 -25.29 -23.32 -8.82
CA GLY A 407 -26.59 -22.89 -9.39
C GLY A 407 -26.60 -21.43 -9.85
N LEU A 408 -25.74 -20.58 -9.27
CA LEU A 408 -25.58 -19.18 -9.63
C LEU A 408 -24.66 -19.01 -10.85
N PHE A 409 -23.58 -19.79 -10.94
CA PHE A 409 -22.77 -19.89 -12.16
C PHE A 409 -23.61 -20.31 -13.37
N GLY A 410 -24.43 -21.35 -13.24
CA GLY A 410 -25.36 -21.78 -14.29
C GLY A 410 -26.53 -20.81 -14.58
N GLN A 411 -26.64 -19.69 -13.85
CA GLN A 411 -27.50 -18.55 -14.18
C GLN A 411 -26.71 -17.44 -14.90
N MET A 412 -25.48 -17.15 -14.46
CA MET A 412 -24.56 -16.23 -15.11
C MET A 412 -24.36 -16.57 -16.60
N GLU A 413 -24.12 -17.86 -16.90
CA GLU A 413 -24.03 -18.38 -18.27
C GLU A 413 -25.32 -18.13 -19.08
N LYS A 414 -26.49 -18.38 -18.47
CA LYS A 414 -27.81 -18.20 -19.11
C LYS A 414 -28.17 -16.73 -19.33
N SER A 415 -27.64 -15.82 -18.52
CA SER A 415 -27.73 -14.38 -18.72
C SER A 415 -26.75 -13.86 -19.80
N GLY A 416 -25.97 -14.74 -20.45
CA GLY A 416 -25.01 -14.36 -21.48
C GLY A 416 -23.74 -13.69 -20.94
N ILE A 417 -23.51 -13.75 -19.64
CA ILE A 417 -22.38 -13.11 -18.96
C ILE A 417 -21.23 -14.11 -18.92
N LEU A 418 -20.15 -13.82 -19.64
CA LEU A 418 -18.99 -14.71 -19.74
C LEU A 418 -18.26 -14.83 -18.40
N PRO A 419 -18.04 -16.05 -17.88
CA PRO A 419 -17.15 -16.30 -16.74
C PRO A 419 -15.72 -15.82 -17.00
N ASN A 420 -15.02 -15.43 -15.93
CA ASN A 420 -13.59 -15.10 -15.97
C ASN A 420 -12.81 -15.88 -14.89
N ALA A 421 -11.50 -15.64 -14.82
CA ALA A 421 -10.61 -16.20 -13.80
C ALA A 421 -11.21 -16.14 -12.37
N ASN A 422 -11.69 -14.97 -11.95
CA ASN A 422 -12.23 -14.79 -10.60
C ASN A 422 -13.53 -15.57 -10.37
N THR A 423 -14.31 -15.88 -11.43
CA THR A 423 -15.45 -16.80 -11.35
C THR A 423 -15.00 -18.22 -10.98
N PHE A 424 -13.97 -18.71 -11.67
CA PHE A 424 -13.42 -20.05 -11.42
C PHE A 424 -12.70 -20.15 -10.08
N MET A 425 -12.02 -19.10 -9.62
CA MET A 425 -11.51 -19.03 -8.24
C MET A 425 -12.61 -19.26 -7.19
N GLY A 426 -13.76 -18.58 -7.32
CA GLY A 426 -14.89 -18.78 -6.41
C GLY A 426 -15.41 -20.23 -6.42
N LEU A 427 -15.53 -20.83 -7.60
CA LEU A 427 -15.95 -22.24 -7.76
C LEU A 427 -14.94 -23.23 -7.14
N LEU A 428 -13.65 -23.05 -7.41
CA LEU A 428 -12.59 -23.95 -6.94
C LEU A 428 -12.38 -23.83 -5.42
N CYS A 429 -12.49 -22.63 -4.85
CA CYS A 429 -12.57 -22.45 -3.38
C CYS A 429 -13.77 -23.22 -2.80
N GLY A 430 -14.95 -23.11 -3.42
CA GLY A 430 -16.13 -23.90 -3.03
C GLY A 430 -15.86 -25.42 -3.06
N CYS A 431 -15.29 -25.94 -4.15
CA CYS A 431 -14.87 -27.34 -4.24
C CYS A 431 -13.89 -27.71 -3.12
N THR A 432 -12.93 -26.84 -2.81
CA THR A 432 -11.90 -27.03 -1.77
C THR A 432 -12.50 -27.12 -0.37
N HIS A 433 -13.45 -26.25 -0.02
CA HIS A 433 -14.10 -26.24 1.30
C HIS A 433 -14.88 -27.53 1.60
N VAL A 434 -15.51 -28.12 0.58
CA VAL A 434 -16.39 -29.31 0.70
C VAL A 434 -15.70 -30.62 0.26
N GLY A 435 -14.50 -30.56 -0.34
CA GLY A 435 -13.75 -31.75 -0.79
C GLY A 435 -14.21 -32.33 -2.13
N LEU A 436 -14.88 -31.54 -2.99
CA LEU A 436 -15.45 -32.00 -4.26
C LEU A 436 -14.38 -32.12 -5.38
N VAL A 437 -13.46 -33.09 -5.26
CA VAL A 437 -12.32 -33.30 -6.19
C VAL A 437 -12.78 -33.43 -7.65
N ASN A 438 -13.83 -34.22 -7.89
CA ASN A 438 -14.30 -34.50 -9.26
C ASN A 438 -14.84 -33.23 -9.94
N ASP A 439 -15.62 -32.41 -9.22
CA ASP A 439 -16.14 -31.15 -9.77
C ASP A 439 -15.05 -30.10 -9.87
N GLY A 440 -14.11 -30.04 -8.92
CA GLY A 440 -12.92 -29.19 -9.01
C GLY A 440 -12.10 -29.46 -10.26
N ARG A 441 -11.77 -30.73 -10.54
CA ARG A 441 -11.10 -31.13 -11.79
C ARG A 441 -11.93 -30.78 -13.04
N ARG A 442 -13.26 -30.98 -13.02
CA ARG A 442 -14.14 -30.64 -14.15
C ARG A 442 -14.16 -29.13 -14.45
N TYR A 443 -14.21 -28.29 -13.42
CA TYR A 443 -14.15 -26.82 -13.59
C TYR A 443 -12.76 -26.35 -14.02
N PHE A 444 -11.69 -26.92 -13.47
CA PHE A 444 -10.31 -26.59 -13.88
C PHE A 444 -10.03 -26.98 -15.34
N ASP A 445 -10.48 -28.16 -15.79
CA ASP A 445 -10.40 -28.58 -17.19
C ASP A 445 -11.24 -27.70 -18.13
N SER A 446 -12.43 -27.25 -17.68
CA SER A 446 -13.34 -26.47 -18.52
C SER A 446 -12.88 -25.03 -18.76
N MET A 447 -12.13 -24.43 -17.82
CA MET A 447 -11.49 -23.11 -18.02
C MET A 447 -10.81 -23.01 -19.39
N ASN A 448 -9.89 -23.95 -19.65
CA ASN A 448 -9.13 -23.98 -20.90
C ASN A 448 -9.98 -24.54 -22.05
N ARG A 449 -10.62 -25.71 -21.86
CA ARG A 449 -11.30 -26.44 -22.95
C ARG A 449 -12.61 -25.81 -23.45
N VAL A 450 -13.28 -25.01 -22.64
CA VAL A 450 -14.61 -24.42 -22.96
C VAL A 450 -14.53 -22.90 -23.03
N PHE A 451 -13.86 -22.26 -22.06
CA PHE A 451 -13.82 -20.80 -21.96
C PHE A 451 -12.54 -20.16 -22.52
N SER A 452 -11.57 -20.97 -22.99
CA SER A 452 -10.24 -20.50 -23.45
C SER A 452 -9.47 -19.67 -22.41
N LEU A 453 -9.78 -19.85 -21.13
CA LEU A 453 -9.10 -19.20 -20.00
C LEU A 453 -7.87 -20.01 -19.59
N THR A 454 -6.71 -19.35 -19.52
CA THR A 454 -5.48 -19.95 -18.98
C THR A 454 -5.55 -19.94 -17.45
N PRO A 455 -5.39 -21.08 -16.75
CA PRO A 455 -5.39 -21.11 -15.28
C PRO A 455 -4.20 -20.33 -14.70
N THR A 456 -4.48 -19.40 -13.79
CA THR A 456 -3.45 -18.63 -13.07
C THR A 456 -2.93 -19.40 -11.85
N ILE A 457 -1.87 -18.91 -11.22
CA ILE A 457 -1.20 -19.58 -10.10
C ILE A 457 -2.13 -19.82 -8.89
N GLU A 458 -3.12 -18.95 -8.69
CA GLU A 458 -4.14 -19.07 -7.66
C GLU A 458 -5.08 -20.27 -7.91
N HIS A 459 -5.41 -20.57 -9.18
CA HIS A 459 -6.23 -21.73 -9.55
C HIS A 459 -5.47 -23.04 -9.30
N TYR A 460 -4.18 -23.07 -9.64
CA TYR A 460 -3.28 -24.17 -9.26
C TYR A 460 -3.21 -24.31 -7.74
N GLY A 461 -3.12 -23.20 -6.99
CA GLY A 461 -3.19 -23.17 -5.53
C GLY A 461 -4.45 -23.83 -4.97
N CYS A 462 -5.65 -23.47 -5.47
CA CYS A 462 -6.90 -24.10 -5.06
C CYS A 462 -6.94 -25.60 -5.41
N MET A 463 -6.48 -26.01 -6.59
CA MET A 463 -6.45 -27.42 -6.97
C MET A 463 -5.45 -28.23 -6.12
N VAL A 464 -4.28 -27.68 -5.81
CA VAL A 464 -3.32 -28.27 -4.87
C VAL A 464 -3.93 -28.40 -3.48
N ASP A 465 -4.60 -27.35 -2.97
CA ASP A 465 -5.24 -27.37 -1.64
C ASP A 465 -6.37 -28.42 -1.56
N LEU A 466 -7.19 -28.54 -2.62
CA LEU A 466 -8.24 -29.55 -2.76
C LEU A 466 -7.68 -30.98 -2.77
N LEU A 467 -6.65 -31.24 -3.57
CA LEU A 467 -6.03 -32.56 -3.68
C LEU A 467 -5.29 -32.96 -2.39
N ALA A 468 -4.50 -32.03 -1.84
CA ALA A 468 -3.70 -32.28 -0.64
C ALA A 468 -4.57 -32.47 0.62
N ARG A 469 -5.77 -31.87 0.68
CA ARG A 469 -6.75 -32.13 1.76
C ARG A 469 -7.39 -33.50 1.70
N VAL A 470 -7.67 -34.02 0.51
CA VAL A 470 -8.21 -35.38 0.33
C VAL A 470 -7.15 -36.47 0.52
N GLY A 471 -5.87 -36.09 0.66
CA GLY A 471 -4.76 -37.03 0.85
C GLY A 471 -4.10 -37.48 -0.45
N LEU A 472 -4.50 -36.88 -1.58
CA LEU A 472 -3.89 -37.10 -2.89
C LEU A 472 -2.60 -36.25 -3.01
N LEU A 473 -1.66 -36.47 -2.09
CA LEU A 473 -0.42 -35.69 -1.96
C LEU A 473 0.49 -35.83 -3.19
N ASP A 474 0.61 -37.03 -3.75
CA ASP A 474 1.39 -37.28 -4.98
C ASP A 474 0.80 -36.53 -6.18
N ASP A 475 -0.51 -36.60 -6.38
CA ASP A 475 -1.25 -35.84 -7.41
C ASP A 475 -1.05 -34.33 -7.24
N ALA A 476 -1.14 -33.82 -6.00
CA ALA A 476 -0.92 -32.41 -5.69
C ALA A 476 0.53 -31.98 -5.98
N HIS A 477 1.50 -32.80 -5.59
CA HIS A 477 2.92 -32.55 -5.84
C HIS A 477 3.29 -32.69 -7.32
N GLN A 478 2.64 -33.59 -8.07
CA GLN A 478 2.82 -33.71 -9.51
C GLN A 478 2.13 -32.57 -10.28
N LEU A 479 1.01 -32.04 -9.79
CA LEU A 479 0.39 -30.83 -10.33
C LEU A 479 1.33 -29.62 -10.21
N ILE A 480 2.07 -29.50 -9.10
CA ILE A 480 3.13 -28.49 -8.91
C ILE A 480 4.32 -28.69 -9.86
N LYS A 481 4.63 -29.92 -10.26
CA LYS A 481 5.68 -30.20 -11.28
C LYS A 481 5.22 -29.92 -12.71
N ASN A 482 3.92 -29.97 -12.97
CA ASN A 482 3.33 -29.87 -14.31
C ASN A 482 2.77 -28.48 -14.65
N MET A 483 2.78 -27.53 -13.71
CA MET A 483 2.27 -26.16 -13.93
C MET A 483 3.25 -25.32 -14.78
N PRO A 484 2.76 -24.40 -15.64
CA PRO A 484 3.57 -23.68 -16.61
C PRO A 484 4.36 -22.47 -16.05
N MET A 485 4.35 -22.28 -14.73
CA MET A 485 5.00 -21.18 -14.02
C MET A 485 5.61 -21.69 -12.70
N GLU A 486 6.53 -20.95 -12.09
CA GLU A 486 7.10 -21.36 -10.80
C GLU A 486 6.07 -21.24 -9.66
N ALA A 487 6.08 -22.22 -8.74
CA ALA A 487 5.14 -22.29 -7.63
C ALA A 487 5.55 -21.36 -6.48
N ASN A 488 4.65 -20.46 -6.10
CA ASN A 488 4.84 -19.47 -5.03
C ASN A 488 4.55 -20.05 -3.62
N CYS A 489 4.75 -19.23 -2.59
CA CYS A 489 4.51 -19.59 -1.19
C CYS A 489 3.07 -20.06 -0.90
N ILE A 490 2.07 -19.56 -1.63
CA ILE A 490 0.66 -19.97 -1.45
C ILE A 490 0.45 -21.41 -1.91
N VAL A 491 0.97 -21.76 -3.09
CA VAL A 491 0.85 -23.13 -3.65
C VAL A 491 1.60 -24.15 -2.78
N TRP A 492 2.82 -23.83 -2.35
CA TRP A 492 3.58 -24.70 -1.44
C TRP A 492 2.93 -24.77 -0.04
N GLY A 493 2.39 -23.66 0.48
CA GLY A 493 1.68 -23.62 1.76
C GLY A 493 0.39 -24.46 1.77
N ALA A 494 -0.33 -24.52 0.65
CA ALA A 494 -1.47 -25.42 0.46
C ALA A 494 -1.06 -26.90 0.57
N LEU A 495 -0.01 -27.31 -0.14
CA LEU A 495 0.52 -28.68 -0.06
C LEU A 495 1.00 -29.01 1.37
N LEU A 496 1.71 -28.11 2.04
CA LEU A 496 2.11 -28.28 3.45
C LEU A 496 0.91 -28.47 4.37
N GLY A 497 -0.19 -27.75 4.12
CA GLY A 497 -1.45 -27.92 4.85
C GLY A 497 -2.02 -29.32 4.75
N GLY A 498 -1.93 -29.97 3.58
CA GLY A 498 -2.29 -31.37 3.39
C GLY A 498 -1.30 -32.35 4.01
N CYS A 499 0.01 -32.11 3.84
CA CYS A 499 1.07 -32.95 4.45
C CYS A 499 0.91 -33.04 5.97
N ARG A 500 0.58 -31.92 6.62
CA ARG A 500 0.29 -31.87 8.06
C ARG A 500 -0.97 -32.62 8.47
N LEU A 501 -2.04 -32.58 7.65
CA LEU A 501 -3.30 -33.29 7.91
C LEU A 501 -3.11 -34.81 7.83
N HIS A 502 -2.38 -35.27 6.80
CA HIS A 502 -2.11 -36.70 6.54
C HIS A 502 -0.82 -37.22 7.17
N LYS A 503 -0.14 -36.39 7.99
CA LYS A 503 1.09 -36.69 8.74
C LYS A 503 2.30 -37.14 7.90
N ASP A 504 2.38 -36.71 6.64
CA ASP A 504 3.58 -36.90 5.81
C ASP A 504 4.67 -35.90 6.23
N THR A 505 5.62 -36.39 7.02
CA THR A 505 6.77 -35.61 7.49
C THR A 505 7.86 -35.44 6.44
N GLN A 506 7.95 -36.33 5.44
CA GLN A 506 9.02 -36.29 4.43
C GLN A 506 8.71 -35.24 3.36
N LEU A 507 7.48 -35.25 2.82
CA LEU A 507 7.03 -34.22 1.88
C LEU A 507 6.93 -32.86 2.59
N ALA A 508 6.50 -32.81 3.86
CA ALA A 508 6.52 -31.57 4.64
C ALA A 508 7.94 -31.00 4.82
N GLU A 509 8.96 -31.83 5.07
CA GLU A 509 10.36 -31.38 5.17
C GLU A 509 10.86 -30.76 3.85
N TYR A 510 10.52 -31.39 2.70
CA TYR A 510 10.85 -30.86 1.37
C TYR A 510 10.13 -29.53 1.08
N VAL A 511 8.81 -29.48 1.33
CA VAL A 511 7.98 -28.29 1.06
C VAL A 511 8.41 -27.11 1.93
N LEU A 512 8.75 -27.33 3.20
CA LEU A 512 9.23 -26.27 4.09
C LEU A 512 10.60 -25.72 3.68
N LYS A 513 11.48 -26.55 3.11
CA LYS A 513 12.73 -26.05 2.51
C LYS A 513 12.44 -25.10 1.35
N LYS A 514 11.50 -25.44 0.45
CA LYS A 514 11.07 -24.52 -0.62
C LYS A 514 10.36 -23.26 -0.11
N LEU A 515 9.59 -23.35 0.96
CA LEU A 515 9.00 -22.17 1.60
C LEU A 515 10.04 -21.25 2.27
N ILE A 516 11.15 -21.79 2.78
CA ILE A 516 12.27 -20.99 3.33
C ILE A 516 13.14 -20.38 2.23
N GLU A 517 13.29 -21.05 1.08
CA GLU A 517 13.91 -20.47 -0.12
C GLU A 517 13.10 -19.29 -0.67
N LEU A 518 11.76 -19.39 -0.69
CA LEU A 518 10.85 -18.37 -1.24
C LEU A 518 10.55 -17.22 -0.26
N GLU A 519 10.43 -17.50 1.04
CA GLU A 519 10.16 -16.50 2.08
C GLU A 519 11.19 -16.57 3.24
N PRO A 520 12.46 -16.16 3.02
CA PRO A 520 13.49 -16.20 4.05
C PRO A 520 13.16 -15.45 5.35
N TRP A 521 12.19 -14.53 5.35
CA TRP A 521 11.71 -13.76 6.50
C TRP A 521 10.57 -14.42 7.29
N ASN A 522 9.90 -15.46 6.75
CA ASN A 522 8.69 -16.01 7.36
C ASN A 522 9.02 -16.97 8.52
N SER A 523 8.94 -16.45 9.75
CA SER A 523 9.17 -17.20 11.00
C SER A 523 8.32 -18.46 11.16
N GLY A 524 7.12 -18.51 10.58
CA GLY A 524 6.24 -19.69 10.63
C GLY A 524 6.90 -20.91 10.00
N ASN A 525 7.62 -20.74 8.89
CA ASN A 525 8.26 -21.82 8.15
C ASN A 525 9.44 -22.43 8.93
N TYR A 526 10.29 -21.60 9.55
CA TYR A 526 11.39 -22.06 10.41
C TYR A 526 10.88 -22.80 11.65
N VAL A 527 9.84 -22.27 12.32
CA VAL A 527 9.24 -22.94 13.48
C VAL A 527 8.64 -24.29 13.10
N LEU A 528 7.88 -24.36 11.99
CA LEU A 528 7.31 -25.63 11.51
C LEU A 528 8.39 -26.66 11.15
N LEU A 529 9.49 -26.24 10.51
CA LEU A 529 10.59 -27.14 10.16
C LEU A 529 11.37 -27.61 11.40
N SER A 530 11.66 -26.72 12.36
CA SER A 530 12.24 -27.10 13.65
C SER A 530 11.37 -28.13 14.38
N ASN A 531 10.04 -27.98 14.33
CA ASN A 531 9.12 -28.87 15.03
C ASN A 531 9.08 -30.26 14.38
N ILE A 532 9.11 -30.36 13.05
CA ILE A 532 9.22 -31.64 12.33
C ILE A 532 10.55 -32.32 12.65
N TYR A 533 11.65 -31.56 12.74
CA TYR A 533 12.95 -32.12 13.14
C TYR A 533 12.95 -32.64 14.58
N SER A 534 12.41 -31.89 15.56
CA SER A 534 12.24 -32.38 16.94
C SER A 534 11.36 -33.64 17.02
N ALA A 535 10.21 -33.65 16.35
CA ALA A 535 9.31 -34.80 16.29
C ALA A 535 9.91 -36.02 15.56
N SER A 536 10.92 -35.80 14.71
CA SER A 536 11.69 -36.86 14.04
C SER A 536 13.00 -37.23 14.79
N HIS A 537 13.17 -36.76 16.03
CA HIS A 537 14.38 -36.90 16.85
C HIS A 537 15.69 -36.37 16.22
N LYS A 538 15.60 -35.51 15.19
CA LYS A 538 16.73 -34.82 14.54
C LYS A 538 17.09 -33.54 15.31
N TRP A 539 17.45 -33.68 16.58
CA TRP A 539 17.61 -32.55 17.52
C TRP A 539 18.61 -31.49 17.04
N ASP A 540 19.76 -31.89 16.48
CA ASP A 540 20.77 -30.96 15.96
C ASP A 540 20.25 -30.14 14.78
N ALA A 541 19.40 -30.74 13.93
CA ALA A 541 18.78 -30.06 12.81
C ALA A 541 17.71 -29.05 13.29
N ALA A 542 16.95 -29.39 14.34
CA ALA A 542 16.03 -28.45 14.99
C ALA A 542 16.79 -27.27 15.62
N ALA A 543 17.87 -27.54 16.37
CA ALA A 543 18.72 -26.52 16.96
C ALA A 543 19.33 -25.58 15.91
N LYS A 544 19.84 -26.13 14.80
CA LYS A 544 20.39 -25.34 13.68
C LYS A 544 19.35 -24.42 13.04
N ILE A 545 18.10 -24.88 12.86
CA ILE A 545 17.00 -24.04 12.34
C ILE A 545 16.64 -22.91 13.33
N ARG A 546 16.64 -23.19 14.65
CA ARG A 546 16.45 -22.16 15.69
C ARG A 546 17.58 -21.13 15.69
N SER A 547 18.84 -21.56 15.50
CA SER A 547 20.00 -20.66 15.38
C SER A 547 19.87 -19.71 14.20
N ILE A 548 19.59 -20.24 12.99
CA ILE A 548 19.38 -19.45 11.77
C ILE A 548 18.25 -18.42 11.93
N MET A 549 17.18 -18.77 12.67
CA MET A 549 16.09 -17.85 12.95
C MET A 549 16.54 -16.68 13.86
N ASN A 550 17.37 -16.95 14.88
CA ASN A 550 17.93 -15.95 15.77
C ASN A 550 18.97 -15.05 15.06
N GLU A 551 19.91 -15.65 14.31
CA GLU A 551 20.95 -14.98 13.51
C GLU A 551 20.34 -13.96 12.53
N ARG A 552 19.19 -14.28 11.95
CA ARG A 552 18.44 -13.42 11.01
C ARG A 552 17.47 -12.45 11.70
N GLY A 553 17.42 -12.42 13.04
CA GLY A 553 16.51 -11.58 13.84
C GLY A 553 15.02 -11.91 13.72
N ILE A 554 14.67 -13.06 13.13
CA ILE A 554 13.33 -13.40 12.65
C ILE A 554 12.33 -13.58 13.81
N GLN A 555 11.35 -12.68 13.91
CA GLN A 555 10.33 -12.66 14.97
C GLN A 555 9.11 -13.54 14.63
N LYS A 556 8.57 -14.27 15.61
CA LYS A 556 7.28 -14.97 15.49
C LYS A 556 6.15 -13.95 15.29
N VAL A 557 5.38 -14.07 14.21
CA VAL A 557 4.21 -13.21 13.96
C VAL A 557 3.10 -13.52 14.98
N PRO A 558 2.55 -12.51 15.70
CA PRO A 558 1.43 -12.71 16.61
C PRO A 558 0.10 -13.01 15.90
N GLY A 559 -0.73 -13.84 16.54
CA GLY A 559 -2.10 -14.12 16.12
C GLY A 559 -3.11 -13.29 16.90
N TYR A 560 -4.00 -12.60 16.18
CA TYR A 560 -5.01 -11.70 16.71
C TYR A 560 -6.42 -12.20 16.35
N SER A 561 -7.35 -12.02 17.29
CA SER A 561 -8.78 -12.19 17.03
C SER A 561 -9.52 -10.88 17.26
N TRP A 562 -10.49 -10.58 16.39
CA TRP A 562 -11.37 -9.43 16.49
C TRP A 562 -12.81 -9.86 16.72
N ILE A 563 -13.56 -9.06 17.47
CA ILE A 563 -15.00 -9.22 17.71
C ILE A 563 -15.64 -7.82 17.78
N GLU A 564 -16.72 -7.63 17.03
CA GLU A 564 -17.56 -6.44 17.12
C GLU A 564 -18.60 -6.61 18.23
N VAL A 565 -18.74 -5.60 19.09
CA VAL A 565 -19.84 -5.50 20.07
C VAL A 565 -20.25 -4.03 20.20
N ASN A 566 -21.56 -3.73 20.11
CA ASN A 566 -22.11 -2.38 20.23
C ASN A 566 -21.41 -1.35 19.31
N GLY A 567 -21.20 -1.72 18.04
CA GLY A 567 -20.51 -0.90 17.04
C GLY A 567 -19.03 -0.61 17.35
N THR A 568 -18.38 -1.36 18.25
CA THR A 568 -16.95 -1.22 18.56
C THR A 568 -16.22 -2.52 18.23
N VAL A 569 -15.12 -2.44 17.48
CA VAL A 569 -14.28 -3.61 17.15
C VAL A 569 -13.21 -3.78 18.24
N HIS A 570 -13.36 -4.83 19.04
CA HIS A 570 -12.42 -5.21 20.08
C HIS A 570 -11.38 -6.20 19.53
N GLU A 571 -10.12 -5.99 19.91
CA GLU A 571 -8.96 -6.75 19.44
C GLU A 571 -8.32 -7.50 20.60
N PHE A 572 -8.02 -8.78 20.40
CA PHE A 572 -7.42 -9.65 21.40
C PHE A 572 -6.18 -10.35 20.87
N LEU A 573 -5.09 -10.25 21.63
CA LEU A 573 -3.86 -11.04 21.45
C LEU A 573 -3.84 -12.22 22.43
N VAL A 574 -3.06 -13.27 22.12
CA VAL A 574 -2.82 -14.38 23.06
C VAL A 574 -2.21 -13.83 24.36
N GLY A 575 -2.85 -14.13 25.50
CA GLY A 575 -2.41 -13.64 26.82
C GLY A 575 -2.69 -12.16 27.11
N ASP A 576 -3.57 -11.50 26.35
CA ASP A 576 -3.77 -10.05 26.48
C ASP A 576 -4.54 -9.62 27.75
N LYS A 577 -3.92 -8.69 28.49
CA LYS A 577 -4.45 -8.04 29.70
C LYS A 577 -4.56 -6.52 29.52
N SER A 578 -4.59 -6.02 28.28
CA SER A 578 -4.77 -4.59 27.96
C SER A 578 -6.23 -4.15 27.98
N HIS A 579 -7.16 -5.07 27.69
CA HIS A 579 -8.59 -4.79 27.63
C HIS A 579 -9.16 -4.37 29.01
N PRO A 580 -10.00 -3.31 29.11
CA PRO A 580 -10.55 -2.85 30.38
C PRO A 580 -11.33 -3.90 31.18
N MET A 581 -12.01 -4.83 30.49
CA MET A 581 -12.76 -5.94 31.10
C MET A 581 -11.94 -7.23 31.25
N SER A 582 -10.61 -7.19 31.10
CA SER A 582 -9.75 -8.38 31.07
C SER A 582 -9.96 -9.32 32.27
N GLU A 583 -10.09 -8.81 33.49
CA GLU A 583 -10.38 -9.64 34.68
C GLU A 583 -11.68 -10.45 34.53
N MET A 584 -12.76 -9.83 34.03
CA MET A 584 -14.03 -10.52 33.78
C MET A 584 -13.90 -11.57 32.67
N ILE A 585 -13.16 -11.25 31.60
CA ILE A 585 -12.90 -12.16 30.48
C ILE A 585 -12.16 -13.39 30.96
N TYR A 586 -11.05 -13.23 31.72
CA TYR A 586 -10.31 -14.34 32.31
C TYR A 586 -11.14 -15.13 33.32
N LYS A 587 -12.01 -14.48 34.10
CA LYS A 587 -12.94 -15.16 35.01
C LYS A 587 -13.98 -16.01 34.27
N LYS A 588 -14.57 -15.54 33.17
CA LYS A 588 -15.48 -16.35 32.34
C LYS A 588 -14.74 -17.45 31.59
N LEU A 589 -13.53 -17.18 31.09
CA LEU A 589 -12.64 -18.18 30.48
C LEU A 589 -12.34 -19.34 31.44
N GLY A 590 -12.00 -19.04 32.71
CA GLY A 590 -11.78 -20.03 33.75
C GLY A 590 -13.03 -20.81 34.18
N GLY A 591 -14.22 -20.21 34.04
CA GLY A 591 -15.51 -20.93 34.16
C GLY A 591 -15.73 -21.89 32.99
N LEU A 592 -15.62 -21.38 31.76
CA LEU A 592 -15.75 -22.16 30.52
C LEU A 592 -14.75 -23.33 30.48
N ALA A 593 -13.53 -23.17 30.99
CA ALA A 593 -12.55 -24.26 31.07
C ALA A 593 -13.02 -25.43 31.96
N LYS A 594 -13.74 -25.15 33.06
CA LYS A 594 -14.34 -26.18 33.93
C LYS A 594 -15.55 -26.83 33.26
N GLU A 595 -16.43 -26.02 32.66
CA GLU A 595 -17.59 -26.47 31.89
C GLU A 595 -17.14 -27.39 30.72
N LEU A 596 -16.05 -27.03 30.03
CA LEU A 596 -15.42 -27.81 28.97
C LEU A 596 -14.85 -29.15 29.45
N LYS A 597 -14.02 -29.16 30.51
CA LYS A 597 -13.48 -30.42 31.05
C LYS A 597 -14.59 -31.35 31.55
N ALA A 598 -15.67 -30.81 32.13
CA ALA A 598 -16.87 -31.58 32.48
C ALA A 598 -17.62 -32.14 31.25
N ALA A 599 -17.57 -31.46 30.11
CA ALA A 599 -18.11 -31.92 28.82
C ALA A 599 -17.17 -32.88 28.04
N GLY A 600 -16.06 -33.33 28.64
CA GLY A 600 -15.12 -34.27 28.03
C GLY A 600 -14.05 -33.64 27.13
N TYR A 601 -13.85 -32.32 27.18
CA TYR A 601 -12.75 -31.66 26.46
C TYR A 601 -11.39 -32.01 27.08
N ILE A 602 -10.50 -32.57 26.26
CA ILE A 602 -9.09 -32.82 26.57
C ILE A 602 -8.26 -31.89 25.66
N PRO A 603 -7.52 -30.90 26.20
CA PRO A 603 -6.67 -30.03 25.39
C PRO A 603 -5.58 -30.83 24.67
N THR A 604 -5.39 -30.60 23.38
CA THR A 604 -4.40 -31.37 22.59
C THR A 604 -3.01 -30.72 22.70
N THR A 605 -2.17 -31.21 23.61
CA THR A 605 -0.85 -30.63 23.93
C THR A 605 0.13 -30.61 22.75
N ASP A 606 -0.06 -31.46 21.73
CA ASP A 606 0.65 -31.46 20.43
C ASP A 606 0.76 -30.07 19.76
N TYR A 607 -0.16 -29.15 20.04
CA TYR A 607 -0.16 -27.80 19.45
C TYR A 607 0.72 -26.78 20.20
N VAL A 608 1.26 -27.10 21.40
CA VAL A 608 2.15 -26.22 22.17
C VAL A 608 3.52 -26.87 22.36
N LEU A 609 4.43 -26.55 21.44
CA LEU A 609 5.70 -27.25 21.23
C LEU A 609 6.88 -26.53 21.91
N PHE A 610 6.71 -26.17 23.18
CA PHE A 610 7.80 -25.76 24.07
C PHE A 610 8.18 -26.89 25.03
N ASP A 611 9.43 -26.90 25.48
CA ASP A 611 9.94 -27.79 26.53
C ASP A 611 9.51 -27.26 27.91
N ILE A 612 8.20 -27.34 28.18
CA ILE A 612 7.49 -26.92 29.40
C ILE A 612 6.52 -28.04 29.80
N GLU A 613 6.17 -28.14 31.07
CA GLU A 613 5.22 -29.12 31.61
C GLU A 613 3.82 -29.01 30.96
N GLU A 614 3.06 -30.10 30.98
CA GLU A 614 1.77 -30.18 30.27
C GLU A 614 0.71 -29.20 30.82
N GLU A 615 0.78 -28.86 32.10
CA GLU A 615 -0.15 -27.94 32.76
C GLU A 615 -0.01 -26.50 32.23
N GLU A 616 1.21 -26.05 31.93
CA GLU A 616 1.43 -24.78 31.23
C GLU A 616 1.02 -24.84 29.76
N LYS A 617 1.22 -25.99 29.09
CA LYS A 617 0.74 -26.19 27.71
C LYS A 617 -0.79 -26.07 27.63
N GLU A 618 -1.52 -26.66 28.59
CA GLU A 618 -2.96 -26.40 28.75
C GLU A 618 -3.27 -24.93 29.01
N HIS A 619 -2.51 -24.25 29.88
CA HIS A 619 -2.72 -22.83 30.21
C HIS A 619 -2.58 -21.92 28.97
N PHE A 620 -1.56 -22.14 28.15
CA PHE A 620 -1.37 -21.42 26.89
C PHE A 620 -2.49 -21.71 25.88
N LEU A 621 -2.92 -22.97 25.73
CA LEU A 621 -4.09 -23.33 24.91
C LEU A 621 -5.38 -22.67 25.40
N GLY A 622 -5.57 -22.53 26.71
CA GLY A 622 -6.70 -21.83 27.30
C GLY A 622 -6.75 -20.35 26.89
N CYS A 623 -5.60 -19.69 26.81
CA CYS A 623 -5.47 -18.25 26.62
C CYS A 623 -5.35 -17.78 25.14
N HIS A 624 -5.72 -18.63 24.17
CA HIS A 624 -5.76 -18.26 22.75
C HIS A 624 -6.76 -17.12 22.47
N SER A 625 -6.44 -16.25 21.50
CA SER A 625 -7.23 -15.04 21.21
C SER A 625 -8.66 -15.33 20.78
N GLU A 626 -8.91 -16.47 20.14
CA GLU A 626 -10.24 -17.00 19.81
C GLU A 626 -11.09 -17.20 21.07
N LYS A 627 -10.52 -17.87 22.09
CA LYS A 627 -11.20 -18.17 23.34
C LYS A 627 -11.42 -16.91 24.17
N LEU A 628 -10.47 -15.96 24.15
CA LEU A 628 -10.63 -14.63 24.77
C LEU A 628 -11.74 -13.79 24.12
N ALA A 629 -11.78 -13.72 22.78
CA ALA A 629 -12.82 -13.00 22.05
C ALA A 629 -14.22 -13.59 22.28
N ILE A 630 -14.35 -14.92 22.30
CA ILE A 630 -15.61 -15.61 22.60
C ILE A 630 -16.02 -15.41 24.07
N ALA A 631 -15.08 -15.47 25.02
CA ALA A 631 -15.36 -15.19 26.43
C ALA A 631 -15.83 -13.74 26.65
N PHE A 632 -15.28 -12.76 25.93
CA PHE A 632 -15.79 -11.39 25.90
C PHE A 632 -17.20 -11.30 25.27
N GLY A 633 -17.42 -11.92 24.12
CA GLY A 633 -18.75 -11.97 23.48
C GLY A 633 -19.82 -12.56 24.40
N LEU A 634 -19.51 -13.63 25.13
CA LEU A 634 -20.39 -14.27 26.12
C LEU A 634 -20.67 -13.42 27.37
N ILE A 635 -19.88 -12.36 27.64
CA ILE A 635 -20.14 -11.39 28.72
C ILE A 635 -20.98 -10.21 28.20
N SER A 636 -20.70 -9.75 26.98
CA SER A 636 -21.17 -8.45 26.48
C SER A 636 -22.34 -8.51 25.49
N THR A 637 -22.90 -9.70 25.22
CA THR A 637 -24.06 -9.91 24.31
C THR A 637 -25.17 -10.73 24.98
N ALA A 638 -26.42 -10.54 24.55
CA ALA A 638 -27.58 -11.19 25.15
C ALA A 638 -27.62 -12.70 24.88
N PRO A 639 -28.34 -13.51 25.69
CA PRO A 639 -28.24 -14.98 25.67
C PRO A 639 -28.61 -15.72 24.37
N LEU A 640 -29.08 -15.03 23.32
CA LEU A 640 -29.42 -15.62 22.01
C LEU A 640 -28.66 -14.99 20.84
N ASP A 641 -27.79 -13.99 21.07
CA ASP A 641 -27.13 -13.28 19.97
C ASP A 641 -26.06 -14.17 19.30
N VAL A 642 -25.87 -14.00 17.99
CA VAL A 642 -24.83 -14.74 17.24
C VAL A 642 -23.46 -14.10 17.49
N ILE A 643 -22.54 -14.84 18.14
CA ILE A 643 -21.20 -14.34 18.44
C ILE A 643 -20.33 -14.45 17.19
N ARG A 644 -19.85 -13.32 16.66
CA ARG A 644 -18.99 -13.25 15.47
C ARG A 644 -17.54 -12.95 15.86
N VAL A 645 -16.61 -13.78 15.41
CA VAL A 645 -15.17 -13.59 15.64
C VAL A 645 -14.40 -13.74 14.33
N VAL A 646 -13.46 -12.83 14.07
CA VAL A 646 -12.54 -12.93 12.93
C VAL A 646 -11.13 -13.20 13.44
N LYS A 647 -10.41 -14.12 12.79
CA LYS A 647 -9.01 -14.47 13.10
C LYS A 647 -8.10 -14.10 11.92
N ASN A 648 -6.94 -13.49 12.22
CA ASN A 648 -5.93 -13.11 11.21
C ASN A 648 -5.08 -14.27 10.65
N LEU A 649 -5.41 -15.51 11.05
CA LEU A 649 -4.70 -16.76 10.80
C LEU A 649 -5.74 -17.89 10.75
N ARG A 650 -5.32 -19.10 10.36
CA ARG A 650 -6.15 -20.31 10.48
C ARG A 650 -6.34 -20.69 11.96
N VAL A 651 -7.57 -20.98 12.37
CA VAL A 651 -7.90 -21.47 13.72
C VAL A 651 -7.26 -22.86 13.94
N CYS A 652 -6.66 -23.10 15.11
CA CYS A 652 -6.06 -24.40 15.41
C CYS A 652 -7.11 -25.47 15.78
N GLY A 653 -6.75 -26.75 15.62
CA GLY A 653 -7.65 -27.88 15.92
C GLY A 653 -8.20 -27.84 17.34
N ASP A 654 -7.34 -27.64 18.34
CA ASP A 654 -7.75 -27.49 19.74
C ASP A 654 -8.83 -26.40 19.95
N CYS A 655 -8.66 -25.22 19.34
CA CYS A 655 -9.66 -24.15 19.44
C CYS A 655 -10.96 -24.51 18.72
N HIS A 656 -10.89 -25.19 17.56
CA HIS A 656 -12.08 -25.64 16.84
C HIS A 656 -12.93 -26.63 17.67
N GLU A 657 -12.29 -27.59 18.32
CA GLU A 657 -12.96 -28.56 19.19
C GLU A 657 -13.53 -27.89 20.45
N ALA A 658 -12.76 -26.98 21.08
CA ALA A 658 -13.24 -26.18 22.20
C ALA A 658 -14.45 -25.32 21.82
N ILE A 659 -14.46 -24.68 20.64
CA ILE A 659 -15.54 -23.78 20.22
C ILE A 659 -16.83 -24.54 19.87
N LYS A 660 -16.72 -25.75 19.29
CA LYS A 660 -17.87 -26.69 19.21
C LYS A 660 -18.47 -26.91 20.60
N LEU A 661 -17.66 -27.30 21.57
CA LEU A 661 -18.15 -27.60 22.91
C LEU A 661 -18.69 -26.35 23.64
N ILE A 662 -18.08 -25.16 23.48
CA ILE A 662 -18.63 -23.89 24.00
C ILE A 662 -20.01 -23.60 23.38
N SER A 663 -20.19 -23.77 22.07
CA SER A 663 -21.49 -23.59 21.41
C SER A 663 -22.57 -24.49 22.04
N ARG A 664 -22.27 -25.78 22.25
CA ARG A 664 -23.18 -26.73 22.92
C ARG A 664 -23.47 -26.37 24.38
N ILE A 665 -22.45 -26.00 25.15
CA ILE A 665 -22.56 -25.65 26.58
C ILE A 665 -23.39 -24.38 26.77
N THR A 666 -23.25 -23.40 25.88
CA THR A 666 -23.88 -22.08 26.01
C THR A 666 -25.19 -21.93 25.24
N GLY A 667 -25.53 -22.87 24.34
CA GLY A 667 -26.71 -22.78 23.47
C GLY A 667 -26.62 -21.66 22.41
N ARG A 668 -25.40 -21.23 22.05
CA ARG A 668 -25.14 -20.09 21.16
C ARG A 668 -24.66 -20.55 19.79
N GLU A 669 -25.16 -19.92 18.73
CA GLU A 669 -24.43 -19.91 17.45
C GLU A 669 -23.16 -19.05 17.61
N ILE A 670 -22.02 -19.63 17.25
CA ILE A 670 -20.73 -18.93 17.20
C ILE A 670 -20.24 -19.03 15.75
N VAL A 671 -19.96 -17.88 15.14
CA VAL A 671 -19.49 -17.77 13.76
C VAL A 671 -18.06 -17.26 13.77
N VAL A 672 -17.11 -18.13 13.41
CA VAL A 672 -15.68 -17.77 13.35
C VAL A 672 -15.23 -17.72 11.90
N ARG A 673 -14.73 -16.56 11.45
CA ARG A 673 -14.08 -16.40 10.15
C ARG A 673 -12.58 -16.52 10.33
N ASP A 674 -11.96 -17.49 9.66
CA ASP A 674 -10.50 -17.51 9.49
C ASP A 674 -10.10 -16.78 8.19
N ASN A 675 -8.81 -16.76 7.85
CA ASN A 675 -8.34 -16.07 6.64
C ASN A 675 -9.03 -16.54 5.34
N ASN A 676 -9.51 -17.78 5.27
CA ASN A 676 -9.96 -18.43 4.04
C ASN A 676 -11.44 -18.83 4.05
N ARG A 677 -12.09 -18.96 5.22
CA ARG A 677 -13.45 -19.53 5.33
C ARG A 677 -14.18 -19.18 6.63
N PHE A 678 -15.49 -19.46 6.64
CA PHE A 678 -16.30 -19.47 7.86
C PHE A 678 -16.35 -20.85 8.54
N HIS A 679 -16.55 -20.82 9.85
CA HIS A 679 -16.93 -21.93 10.71
C HIS A 679 -18.18 -21.49 11.49
N HIS A 680 -19.34 -22.05 11.17
CA HIS A 680 -20.56 -21.86 11.97
C HIS A 680 -20.62 -23.02 12.97
N PHE A 681 -20.63 -22.71 14.25
CA PHE A 681 -20.70 -23.66 15.35
C PHE A 681 -22.09 -23.59 15.99
N ILE A 682 -22.83 -24.72 15.93
CA ILE A 682 -24.21 -24.85 16.40
C ILE A 682 -24.33 -26.22 17.09
N ASP A 683 -24.79 -26.25 18.34
CA ASP A 683 -24.95 -27.44 19.21
C ASP A 683 -23.71 -28.36 19.28
N GLY A 684 -22.53 -27.77 19.06
CA GLY A 684 -21.25 -28.50 18.98
C GLY A 684 -21.08 -29.38 17.75
N SER A 685 -21.78 -29.05 16.67
CA SER A 685 -21.38 -29.34 15.29
C SER A 685 -20.64 -28.13 14.68
N CYS A 686 -19.91 -28.33 13.60
CA CYS A 686 -19.33 -27.24 12.79
C CYS A 686 -19.72 -27.42 11.31
N SER A 687 -19.96 -26.31 10.60
CA SER A 687 -20.38 -26.29 9.18
C SER A 687 -19.45 -26.99 8.17
N CYS A 688 -18.24 -27.41 8.57
CA CYS A 688 -17.35 -28.22 7.72
C CYS A 688 -17.30 -29.72 8.04
N GLY A 689 -18.11 -30.22 8.99
CA GLY A 689 -18.17 -31.66 9.32
C GLY A 689 -16.80 -32.24 9.70
N ASP A 690 -15.98 -31.48 10.43
CA ASP A 690 -14.66 -31.86 10.97
C ASP A 690 -13.58 -32.33 9.97
N TYR A 691 -13.86 -32.28 8.66
CA TYR A 691 -12.94 -32.51 7.53
C TYR A 691 -11.67 -31.63 7.56
N TRP A 692 -11.60 -30.64 8.45
CA TRP A 692 -10.49 -29.69 8.60
C TRP A 692 -9.69 -29.86 9.91
N THR A 693 -10.08 -30.77 10.81
CA THR A 693 -9.47 -30.94 12.14
C THR A 693 -9.12 -32.37 12.57
N PHE A 694 -9.42 -33.41 11.78
CA PHE A 694 -9.12 -34.80 12.15
C PHE A 694 -7.63 -35.08 12.39
N VAL A 695 -7.24 -35.04 13.66
CA VAL A 695 -6.00 -35.61 14.21
C VAL A 695 -6.39 -36.38 15.47
N HIS A 696 -6.58 -37.70 15.34
CA HIS A 696 -6.63 -38.60 16.48
C HIS A 696 -5.68 -39.78 16.25
N MET A 697 -4.97 -40.18 17.30
CA MET A 697 -4.30 -41.48 17.34
C MET A 697 -5.21 -42.49 18.04
N GLY A 698 -5.26 -43.70 17.49
CA GLY A 698 -5.81 -44.89 18.12
C GLY A 698 -5.22 -46.11 17.42
N TRP A 699 -4.43 -46.91 18.13
CA TRP A 699 -3.76 -48.08 17.56
C TRP A 699 -4.72 -49.29 17.47
N GLU A 700 -5.66 -49.23 16.53
CA GLU A 700 -6.45 -50.40 16.12
C GLU A 700 -6.59 -50.48 14.60
N ARG A 701 -6.44 -51.70 14.05
CA ARG A 701 -6.74 -51.99 12.64
C ARG A 701 -8.26 -52.12 12.44
N GLN A 702 -8.99 -51.02 12.46
CA GLN A 702 -10.38 -51.03 12.00
C GLN A 702 -10.43 -50.84 10.47
N THR A 703 -10.73 -51.93 9.77
CA THR A 703 -10.92 -51.94 8.32
C THR A 703 -12.12 -51.09 7.92
N TRP A 704 -11.96 -50.23 6.91
CA TRP A 704 -13.06 -49.48 6.31
C TRP A 704 -14.25 -50.40 5.95
N PRO A 705 -15.46 -50.16 6.51
CA PRO A 705 -16.65 -50.91 6.11
C PRO A 705 -17.01 -50.60 4.66
N ASN A 706 -17.11 -51.63 3.84
CA ASN A 706 -17.49 -51.50 2.43
C ASN A 706 -18.95 -51.00 2.34
N PRO A 707 -19.29 -49.91 1.63
CA PRO A 707 -20.62 -49.28 1.70
C PRO A 707 -21.69 -50.02 0.88
N THR A 708 -21.95 -51.30 1.20
CA THR A 708 -22.97 -52.13 0.56
C THR A 708 -24.20 -52.34 1.44
N ASN A 709 -25.04 -51.30 1.49
CA ASN A 709 -26.50 -51.34 1.66
C ASN A 709 -27.15 -52.02 2.91
N ARG A 710 -27.90 -51.20 3.68
CA ARG A 710 -29.34 -51.38 4.04
C ARG A 710 -29.76 -52.59 4.91
N SER A 711 -30.86 -52.59 5.66
CA SER A 711 -31.87 -51.55 6.03
C SER A 711 -32.87 -52.14 7.04
N ARG A 712 -33.47 -51.31 7.90
CA ARG A 712 -34.81 -51.39 8.57
C ARG A 712 -34.85 -50.24 9.60
N VAL A 713 -35.87 -49.41 9.85
CA VAL A 713 -37.34 -49.42 9.62
C VAL A 713 -38.01 -50.64 10.26
N PRO A 714 -38.89 -50.51 11.27
CA PRO A 714 -39.24 -51.64 12.16
C PRO A 714 -39.75 -52.91 11.46
N ASP A 715 -39.46 -54.05 12.08
CA ASP A 715 -39.85 -55.38 11.61
C ASP A 715 -41.36 -55.62 11.60
N VAL A 716 -41.83 -56.37 10.59
CA VAL A 716 -42.76 -57.47 10.81
C VAL A 716 -42.28 -58.70 10.01
N ASP A 717 -41.90 -59.74 10.75
CA ASP A 717 -41.77 -61.15 10.39
C ASP A 717 -40.86 -61.68 9.25
N GLN A 718 -40.71 -63.01 9.30
CA GLN A 718 -39.74 -63.84 8.59
C GLN A 718 -40.38 -64.66 7.45
N LYS A 719 -39.62 -64.99 6.39
CA LYS A 719 -39.07 -66.36 6.17
C LYS A 719 -38.32 -66.58 4.83
N LEU A 720 -37.25 -67.35 4.94
CA LEU A 720 -36.62 -68.28 3.98
C LEU A 720 -36.20 -67.86 2.54
N ILE A 721 -34.87 -67.71 2.37
CA ILE A 721 -33.98 -68.63 1.60
C ILE A 721 -34.14 -68.74 0.06
N SER A 722 -33.09 -68.22 -0.62
CA SER A 722 -32.33 -68.81 -1.77
C SER A 722 -32.64 -68.50 -3.24
N ALA A 723 -31.63 -68.87 -4.04
CA ALA A 723 -31.60 -69.20 -5.47
C ALA A 723 -31.28 -68.08 -6.50
N LYS A 724 -30.31 -68.42 -7.35
CA LYS A 724 -29.69 -67.61 -8.42
C LYS A 724 -30.57 -67.49 -9.68
N HIS A 725 -30.13 -66.59 -10.56
CA HIS A 725 -30.15 -66.66 -12.05
C HIS A 725 -31.31 -66.05 -12.87
N LYS A 726 -30.87 -65.38 -13.96
CA LYS A 726 -31.43 -65.24 -15.32
C LYS A 726 -32.50 -64.15 -15.65
N HIS A 727 -32.14 -63.41 -16.72
CA HIS A 727 -32.96 -62.95 -17.86
C HIS A 727 -34.27 -62.14 -17.71
N SER A 728 -34.18 -60.86 -18.11
CA SER A 728 -34.95 -60.19 -19.19
C SER A 728 -36.48 -59.96 -19.10
N ALA A 729 -36.95 -59.04 -19.97
CA ALA A 729 -38.35 -58.59 -20.16
C ALA A 729 -38.90 -57.73 -19.00
N ARG A 730 -39.64 -56.62 -19.19
CA ARG A 730 -40.87 -56.35 -19.99
C ARG A 730 -42.09 -57.16 -19.48
N SER A 731 -43.28 -56.59 -19.29
CA SER A 731 -43.75 -55.20 -19.54
C SER A 731 -45.17 -54.96 -18.99
N GLY A 732 -45.53 -53.68 -18.80
CA GLY A 732 -46.93 -53.22 -18.68
C GLY A 732 -47.61 -53.43 -17.32
N GLU A 733 -48.77 -52.86 -17.02
CA GLU A 733 -49.60 -51.77 -17.61
C GLU A 733 -50.52 -51.28 -16.46
N ALA A 734 -51.03 -50.06 -16.27
CA ALA A 734 -51.26 -48.82 -17.01
C ALA A 734 -52.77 -48.48 -17.06
N THR A 735 -53.16 -47.33 -16.51
CA THR A 735 -54.41 -46.56 -16.78
C THR A 735 -54.18 -45.13 -16.22
N ALA A 736 -54.10 -44.08 -17.06
CA ALA A 736 -55.21 -43.28 -17.61
C ALA A 736 -55.70 -42.18 -16.62
N MET A 737 -56.01 -40.94 -17.00
CA MET A 737 -56.02 -40.22 -18.29
C MET A 737 -56.19 -38.69 -18.02
N PRO A 738 -56.14 -37.76 -19.02
CA PRO A 738 -55.53 -37.80 -20.37
C PRO A 738 -54.21 -36.96 -20.38
N MET A 739 -53.94 -35.77 -20.95
CA MET A 739 -54.40 -34.83 -22.02
C MET A 739 -53.28 -33.74 -22.08
N GLU A 740 -52.92 -32.93 -23.10
CA GLU A 740 -52.89 -32.88 -24.59
C GLU A 740 -52.02 -31.62 -24.95
N ALA A 741 -51.63 -31.20 -26.17
CA ALA A 741 -51.72 -31.62 -27.58
C ALA A 741 -50.70 -30.76 -28.41
N LEU A 742 -50.27 -31.02 -29.65
CA LEU A 742 -50.24 -32.21 -30.52
C LEU A 742 -49.29 -31.93 -31.74
N CYS A 743 -48.35 -32.84 -32.04
CA CYS A 743 -47.93 -33.25 -33.42
C CYS A 743 -47.23 -32.25 -34.40
N PRO A 744 -46.70 -32.70 -35.59
CA PRO A 744 -46.18 -34.04 -35.98
C PRO A 744 -44.94 -34.13 -36.94
N SER A 745 -44.23 -35.28 -36.87
CA SER A 745 -43.79 -36.24 -37.94
C SER A 745 -42.70 -36.00 -39.06
N LEU A 746 -42.18 -37.16 -39.54
CA LEU A 746 -41.63 -37.55 -40.89
C LEU A 746 -40.14 -37.40 -41.33
N ALA A 747 -39.30 -38.36 -40.92
CA ALA A 747 -38.63 -39.45 -41.70
C ALA A 747 -37.80 -39.27 -43.04
N VAL A 748 -36.89 -40.27 -43.24
CA VAL A 748 -36.18 -40.81 -44.45
C VAL A 748 -34.98 -40.06 -45.13
N PRO A 749 -34.04 -40.75 -45.85
CA PRO A 749 -32.61 -40.35 -45.93
C PRO A 749 -31.94 -40.40 -47.34
N THR A 750 -30.59 -40.38 -47.41
CA THR A 750 -29.67 -40.63 -48.57
C THR A 750 -29.67 -39.56 -49.70
N VAL A 751 -28.63 -39.36 -50.54
CA VAL A 751 -27.26 -39.93 -50.68
C VAL A 751 -26.27 -38.87 -51.23
N SER A 752 -24.98 -39.22 -51.36
CA SER A 752 -23.85 -38.36 -51.80
C SER A 752 -23.89 -37.77 -53.22
N PHE A 753 -23.29 -36.59 -53.39
CA PHE A 753 -22.41 -36.23 -54.53
C PHE A 753 -21.27 -35.32 -54.03
N GLY A 754 -20.08 -35.26 -54.64
CA GLY A 754 -19.60 -35.99 -55.82
C GLY A 754 -18.90 -35.04 -56.80
N ILE A 755 -17.56 -35.00 -56.71
CA ILE A 755 -16.65 -34.11 -57.46
C ILE A 755 -16.85 -34.22 -58.99
N ASN A 756 -16.92 -33.10 -59.73
CA ASN A 756 -16.00 -32.76 -60.85
C ASN A 756 -16.42 -31.56 -61.74
N ASN A 757 -15.42 -30.72 -62.06
CA ASN A 757 -15.14 -30.06 -63.36
C ASN A 757 -16.20 -29.08 -63.96
N SER A 758 -15.86 -28.14 -64.86
CA SER A 758 -14.68 -28.09 -65.75
C SER A 758 -14.29 -26.69 -66.24
N HIS A 759 -12.98 -26.45 -66.47
CA HIS A 759 -12.38 -25.63 -67.55
C HIS A 759 -12.73 -24.12 -67.68
N LYS A 760 -11.83 -23.19 -68.05
CA LYS A 760 -10.38 -23.10 -68.44
C LYS A 760 -9.90 -21.71 -67.94
N SER A 761 -8.61 -21.36 -67.75
CA SER A 761 -7.34 -21.80 -68.37
C SER A 761 -6.12 -21.65 -67.40
N LEU A 762 -4.93 -22.00 -67.91
CA LEU A 762 -3.58 -22.01 -67.29
C LEU A 762 -2.57 -21.33 -68.27
N PRO A 763 -1.26 -21.15 -67.98
CA PRO A 763 -0.51 -21.14 -66.70
C PRO A 763 0.51 -19.97 -66.54
N HIS A 764 0.99 -19.66 -65.32
CA HIS A 764 2.42 -19.78 -64.89
C HIS A 764 2.79 -19.02 -63.58
N LEU A 765 3.52 -19.73 -62.71
CA LEU A 765 4.59 -19.32 -61.76
C LEU A 765 4.67 -17.88 -61.21
N ALA A 766 4.38 -17.69 -59.91
CA ALA A 766 5.32 -17.14 -58.89
C ALA A 766 4.65 -17.03 -57.49
N SER A 767 5.45 -17.07 -56.40
CA SER A 767 5.04 -16.89 -55.00
C SER A 767 4.58 -15.45 -54.70
N LEU A 768 3.47 -15.21 -53.98
CA LEU A 768 3.33 -15.24 -52.50
C LEU A 768 4.38 -14.36 -51.78
N ASN A 769 4.03 -13.46 -50.83
CA ASN A 769 2.78 -13.32 -50.08
C ASN A 769 2.62 -11.90 -49.46
N THR A 770 1.40 -11.34 -49.37
CA THR A 770 0.92 -10.39 -48.32
C THR A 770 -0.48 -9.82 -48.65
N LYS A 771 -1.35 -9.69 -47.63
CA LYS A 771 -2.51 -8.78 -47.64
C LYS A 771 -2.89 -8.37 -46.21
N ILE A 772 -3.53 -7.21 -46.08
CA ILE A 772 -3.75 -6.49 -44.81
C ILE A 772 -5.19 -6.67 -44.31
N LYS A 773 -5.37 -6.96 -43.01
CA LYS A 773 -6.35 -6.28 -42.12
C LYS A 773 -6.24 -6.67 -40.64
N PHE A 774 -6.48 -5.69 -39.79
CA PHE A 774 -6.75 -5.77 -38.33
C PHE A 774 -8.28 -5.68 -38.09
N PRO A 775 -8.82 -5.77 -36.85
CA PRO A 775 -8.15 -5.98 -35.55
C PRO A 775 -8.75 -7.11 -34.67
N ILE A 776 -8.02 -7.49 -33.62
CA ILE A 776 -8.46 -7.51 -32.21
C ILE A 776 -7.19 -7.66 -31.36
N ALA A 777 -7.08 -6.92 -30.26
CA ALA A 777 -5.93 -7.00 -29.37
C ALA A 777 -6.23 -7.96 -28.20
N VAL A 778 -5.37 -8.96 -28.02
CA VAL A 778 -5.26 -9.74 -26.79
C VAL A 778 -3.81 -9.69 -26.36
N GLN A 779 -3.56 -9.29 -25.12
CA GLN A 779 -2.23 -9.27 -24.53
C GLN A 779 -1.70 -10.70 -24.39
N ASN A 780 -0.43 -10.92 -24.69
CA ASN A 780 0.30 -12.08 -24.18
C ASN A 780 1.75 -11.66 -23.92
N HIS A 781 2.19 -11.82 -22.66
CA HIS A 781 3.60 -11.72 -22.32
C HIS A 781 4.34 -12.94 -22.86
N PHE A 782 5.55 -12.75 -23.37
CA PHE A 782 6.54 -13.82 -23.45
C PHE A 782 7.91 -13.29 -23.05
N ASN A 783 8.47 -13.89 -21.99
CA ASN A 783 9.90 -13.80 -21.73
C ASN A 783 10.63 -14.65 -22.78
N LEU A 784 11.71 -14.12 -23.35
CA LEU A 784 12.64 -14.90 -24.16
C LEU A 784 13.85 -15.29 -23.30
N SER A 785 13.85 -16.54 -22.85
CA SER A 785 15.10 -17.23 -22.50
C SER A 785 15.83 -17.58 -23.80
N LEU A 786 17.15 -17.39 -23.81
CA LEU A 786 18.02 -17.81 -24.91
C LEU A 786 19.05 -18.81 -24.38
N SER A 787 19.01 -20.02 -24.93
CA SER A 787 20.02 -21.06 -24.74
C SER A 787 20.87 -21.22 -26.01
N ASN A 788 22.10 -21.69 -25.84
CA ASN A 788 23.12 -21.70 -26.90
C ASN A 788 22.88 -22.76 -27.98
N SER A 789 23.23 -22.44 -29.24
CA SER A 789 24.13 -23.29 -30.04
C SER A 789 24.63 -22.67 -31.36
N CYS A 790 25.96 -22.71 -31.53
CA CYS A 790 26.71 -23.01 -32.76
C CYS A 790 26.47 -22.21 -34.08
N ILE A 791 27.37 -21.27 -34.37
CA ILE A 791 28.11 -21.22 -35.64
C ILE A 791 29.62 -21.19 -35.31
N SER A 792 30.49 -21.63 -36.22
CA SER A 792 31.86 -22.11 -35.92
C SER A 792 33.00 -21.38 -36.66
N SER A 793 34.22 -21.57 -36.14
CA SER A 793 35.53 -21.12 -36.67
C SER A 793 35.80 -19.60 -36.63
N SER A 794 37.04 -19.13 -36.48
CA SER A 794 38.34 -19.82 -36.53
C SER A 794 39.25 -19.55 -35.30
N LYS A 795 40.48 -20.08 -35.28
CA LYS A 795 41.46 -19.97 -34.17
C LYS A 795 42.55 -18.93 -34.49
N THR A 796 43.37 -18.65 -33.48
CA THR A 796 44.50 -17.69 -33.41
C THR A 796 44.05 -16.24 -33.18
N GLU A 797 44.62 -15.46 -32.26
CA GLU A 797 45.81 -15.70 -31.40
C GLU A 797 45.51 -15.70 -29.88
N ILE A 798 46.53 -15.93 -29.05
CA ILE A 798 46.49 -15.93 -27.59
C ILE A 798 47.15 -14.65 -27.05
N ALA A 799 46.69 -14.20 -25.87
CA ALA A 799 47.06 -12.98 -25.12
C ALA A 799 46.09 -11.80 -25.28
N THR A 800 46.05 -10.95 -24.25
CA THR A 800 45.23 -9.72 -24.16
C THR A 800 43.71 -9.90 -24.04
N LEU A 801 43.26 -10.85 -23.19
CA LEU A 801 41.89 -10.89 -22.67
C LEU A 801 41.88 -10.91 -21.13
N ALA A 802 42.21 -9.74 -20.55
CA ALA A 802 42.10 -9.45 -19.12
C ALA A 802 41.46 -8.05 -18.90
N SER A 803 40.40 -7.76 -19.65
CA SER A 803 39.63 -6.51 -19.62
C SER A 803 38.20 -6.77 -20.11
N PHE A 804 37.21 -6.07 -19.54
CA PHE A 804 35.75 -6.25 -19.77
C PHE A 804 35.26 -7.68 -19.40
N VAL A 805 34.90 -7.96 -18.14
CA VAL A 805 33.66 -7.48 -17.48
C VAL A 805 33.86 -7.20 -15.98
N SER A 806 33.92 -5.93 -15.54
CA SER A 806 33.73 -5.54 -14.12
C SER A 806 33.68 -4.00 -13.87
N SER A 807 32.56 -3.34 -14.21
CA SER A 807 32.23 -1.96 -13.75
C SER A 807 30.85 -1.54 -14.26
N SER A 808 29.82 -1.22 -13.46
CA SER A 808 29.66 -1.26 -12.00
C SER A 808 30.53 -0.35 -11.13
N THR A 809 30.89 0.84 -11.63
CA THR A 809 31.29 1.98 -10.79
C THR A 809 30.02 2.76 -10.40
N ALA A 810 29.48 2.52 -9.22
CA ALA A 810 29.83 3.19 -7.96
C ALA A 810 29.08 4.54 -7.80
N LYS A 811 28.01 4.52 -6.99
CA LYS A 811 27.47 5.72 -6.33
C LYS A 811 28.04 5.74 -4.91
N GLY A 812 28.94 6.67 -4.61
CA GLY A 812 29.43 6.90 -3.25
C GLY A 812 30.93 7.14 -3.22
N ASN A 813 31.32 8.41 -3.10
CA ASN A 813 32.70 8.83 -2.81
C ASN A 813 32.99 8.75 -1.29
N TYR A 814 32.24 7.95 -0.54
CA TYR A 814 32.34 7.84 0.92
C TYR A 814 32.97 6.49 1.28
N TRP A 815 34.00 6.50 2.10
CA TRP A 815 34.83 5.35 2.41
C TRP A 815 35.06 5.22 3.91
N MET A 816 35.00 3.99 4.40
CA MET A 816 35.41 3.60 5.74
C MET A 816 36.84 3.04 5.67
N VAL A 817 37.72 3.60 6.49
CA VAL A 817 39.15 3.29 6.56
C VAL A 817 39.47 2.73 7.93
N LEU A 818 39.98 1.50 7.98
CA LEU A 818 40.47 0.85 9.20
C LEU A 818 42.00 0.96 9.23
N MET A 819 42.53 1.43 10.36
CA MET A 819 43.94 1.68 10.59
C MET A 819 44.57 0.63 11.51
N ALA A 820 45.86 0.38 11.33
CA ALA A 820 46.67 -0.29 12.35
C ALA A 820 46.75 0.58 13.62
N LYS A 821 47.01 -0.05 14.78
CA LYS A 821 47.25 0.67 16.03
C LYS A 821 48.41 1.68 15.82
N PRO A 822 48.25 2.97 16.19
CA PRO A 822 49.32 3.95 16.09
C PRO A 822 50.59 3.51 16.86
N PRO A 823 51.78 3.96 16.42
CA PRO A 823 53.03 3.73 17.14
C PRO A 823 52.99 4.23 18.60
N GLU A 824 53.90 3.73 19.44
CA GLU A 824 53.98 4.16 20.84
C GLU A 824 54.35 5.66 20.94
N GLY A 825 53.44 6.46 21.52
CA GLY A 825 53.58 7.92 21.64
C GLY A 825 52.28 8.71 21.45
N PHE A 826 51.28 8.13 20.77
CA PHE A 826 49.97 8.75 20.56
C PHE A 826 49.05 8.47 21.76
N THR A 827 48.90 9.44 22.67
CA THR A 827 48.21 9.25 23.97
C THR A 827 46.93 10.06 24.14
N SER A 828 46.50 10.83 23.14
CA SER A 828 45.30 11.67 23.20
C SER A 828 44.51 11.63 21.88
N LYS A 829 43.19 11.86 21.95
CA LYS A 829 42.31 11.84 20.76
C LYS A 829 42.76 12.83 19.65
N PRO A 830 43.19 14.08 19.94
CA PRO A 830 43.70 14.98 18.91
C PRO A 830 44.90 14.40 18.16
N GLN A 831 45.88 13.81 18.85
CA GLN A 831 47.05 13.19 18.19
C GLN A 831 46.66 12.01 17.29
N ILE A 832 45.64 11.22 17.68
CA ILE A 832 45.11 10.11 16.88
C ILE A 832 44.38 10.64 15.62
N ILE A 833 43.68 11.76 15.74
CA ILE A 833 43.04 12.44 14.59
C ILE A 833 44.11 13.04 13.66
N ASP A 834 45.15 13.70 14.19
CA ASP A 834 46.27 14.20 13.41
C ASP A 834 47.00 13.07 12.67
N TYR A 835 47.14 11.89 13.28
CA TYR A 835 47.66 10.68 12.61
C TYR A 835 46.80 10.25 11.41
N TYR A 836 45.47 10.28 11.52
CA TYR A 836 44.56 9.99 10.41
C TYR A 836 44.63 11.07 9.31
N VAL A 837 44.63 12.35 9.69
CA VAL A 837 44.76 13.50 8.78
C VAL A 837 46.07 13.43 8.00
N ASN A 838 47.19 13.15 8.67
CA ASN A 838 48.49 13.02 8.04
C ASN A 838 48.55 11.80 7.10
N THR A 839 48.00 10.65 7.52
CA THR A 839 47.91 9.44 6.68
C THR A 839 47.17 9.74 5.38
N LEU A 840 45.96 10.31 5.46
CA LEU A 840 45.16 10.67 4.29
C LEU A 840 45.79 11.82 3.49
N GLY A 841 46.49 12.73 4.16
CA GLY A 841 47.25 13.83 3.56
C GLY A 841 48.40 13.36 2.67
N THR A 842 49.00 12.19 2.92
CA THR A 842 50.01 11.59 2.01
C THR A 842 49.43 11.23 0.65
N VAL A 843 48.14 10.89 0.58
CA VAL A 843 47.43 10.50 -0.66
C VAL A 843 46.86 11.73 -1.36
N LEU A 844 46.25 12.65 -0.61
CA LEU A 844 45.65 13.86 -1.17
C LEU A 844 46.66 14.99 -1.42
N GLY A 845 47.91 14.84 -0.98
CA GLY A 845 48.98 15.85 -1.09
C GLY A 845 48.78 17.08 -0.21
N SER A 846 47.82 17.05 0.71
CA SER A 846 47.37 18.20 1.52
C SER A 846 46.69 17.74 2.80
N GLU A 847 47.25 18.13 3.96
CA GLU A 847 46.67 17.91 5.29
C GLU A 847 45.30 18.61 5.43
N LYS A 848 45.14 19.79 4.83
CA LYS A 848 43.89 20.56 4.90
C LYS A 848 42.76 19.87 4.16
N ASP A 849 43.04 19.34 2.97
CA ASP A 849 42.03 18.63 2.19
C ASP A 849 41.71 17.28 2.84
N ALA A 850 42.71 16.59 3.41
CA ALA A 850 42.48 15.41 4.25
C ALA A 850 41.57 15.69 5.46
N GLN A 851 41.79 16.79 6.19
CA GLN A 851 40.95 17.16 7.33
C GLN A 851 39.54 17.60 6.92
N MET A 852 39.36 18.15 5.71
CA MET A 852 38.03 18.43 5.13
C MET A 852 37.35 17.17 4.57
N CYS A 853 38.11 16.14 4.20
CA CYS A 853 37.59 14.87 3.71
C CYS A 853 37.12 13.94 4.86
N ILE A 854 37.76 13.97 6.03
CA ILE A 854 37.36 13.15 7.20
C ILE A 854 36.10 13.74 7.85
N TYR A 855 35.06 12.91 8.00
CA TYR A 855 33.76 13.32 8.57
C TYR A 855 33.33 12.54 9.82
N ASP A 856 34.07 11.50 10.19
CA ASP A 856 33.88 10.68 11.40
C ASP A 856 35.20 9.95 11.73
N ALA A 857 35.53 9.78 13.01
CA ALA A 857 36.81 9.21 13.45
C ALA A 857 36.70 8.48 14.80
N SER A 858 36.98 7.17 14.79
CA SER A 858 37.01 6.33 15.99
C SER A 858 38.39 6.41 16.67
N CYS A 859 38.39 6.68 17.97
CA CYS A 859 39.61 6.82 18.79
C CYS A 859 39.66 5.87 20.00
N ASP A 860 38.64 5.03 20.21
CA ASP A 860 38.39 4.40 21.53
C ASP A 860 38.59 2.88 21.58
N THR A 861 38.14 2.12 20.58
CA THR A 861 38.23 0.63 20.59
C THR A 861 38.84 0.04 19.33
N HIS A 862 38.62 0.66 18.17
CA HIS A 862 39.15 0.25 16.87
C HIS A 862 39.63 1.51 16.16
N PHE A 863 40.87 1.51 15.66
CA PHE A 863 41.44 2.67 14.98
C PHE A 863 40.92 2.75 13.54
N GLY A 864 40.30 3.87 13.18
CA GLY A 864 39.71 4.04 11.86
C GLY A 864 38.90 5.33 11.75
N PHE A 865 38.65 5.75 10.52
CA PHE A 865 37.94 6.97 10.18
C PHE A 865 37.10 6.78 8.93
N CYS A 866 36.16 7.69 8.70
CA CYS A 866 35.40 7.73 7.46
C CYS A 866 35.70 9.02 6.70
N CYS A 867 35.98 8.91 5.41
CA CYS A 867 36.40 10.03 4.57
C CYS A 867 35.67 10.08 3.22
N HIS A 868 35.47 11.29 2.69
CA HIS A 868 34.92 11.52 1.37
C HIS A 868 36.05 11.75 0.34
N ILE A 869 36.37 10.73 -0.46
CA ILE A 869 37.45 10.70 -1.46
C ILE A 869 37.02 9.93 -2.72
N ASP A 870 37.71 10.14 -3.84
CA ASP A 870 37.42 9.40 -5.07
C ASP A 870 37.96 7.96 -5.08
N GLU A 871 37.62 7.21 -6.14
CA GLU A 871 37.98 5.80 -6.30
C GLU A 871 39.46 5.55 -6.67
N GLN A 872 40.23 6.59 -7.02
CA GLN A 872 41.69 6.48 -7.16
C GLN A 872 42.36 6.70 -5.81
N ALA A 873 42.01 7.77 -5.10
CA ALA A 873 42.53 8.05 -3.77
C ALA A 873 42.25 6.90 -2.78
N SER A 874 41.07 6.27 -2.82
CA SER A 874 40.78 5.12 -1.96
C SER A 874 41.65 3.87 -2.25
N ARG A 875 42.04 3.67 -3.52
CA ARG A 875 42.96 2.59 -3.95
C ARG A 875 44.42 2.88 -3.64
N GLU A 876 44.79 4.15 -3.54
CA GLU A 876 46.13 4.58 -3.15
C GLU A 876 46.29 4.55 -1.62
N LEU A 877 45.28 4.99 -0.87
CA LEU A 877 45.18 4.84 0.59
C LEU A 877 45.24 3.35 1.01
N ALA A 878 44.56 2.46 0.27
CA ALA A 878 44.60 1.01 0.49
C ALA A 878 45.96 0.33 0.19
N ARG A 879 47.01 1.10 -0.16
CA ARG A 879 48.38 0.60 -0.35
C ARG A 879 49.35 1.03 0.75
N LEU A 880 48.93 1.91 1.66
CA LEU A 880 49.76 2.32 2.80
C LEU A 880 49.83 1.19 3.84
N PRO A 881 51.01 0.85 4.38
CA PRO A 881 51.17 -0.29 5.29
C PRO A 881 50.46 -0.12 6.64
N GLU A 882 50.16 1.13 7.04
CA GLU A 882 49.36 1.48 8.20
C GLU A 882 47.83 1.34 8.00
N VAL A 883 47.35 1.10 6.77
CA VAL A 883 45.92 0.96 6.43
C VAL A 883 45.56 -0.52 6.29
N LEU A 884 44.68 -1.02 7.16
CA LEU A 884 44.27 -2.42 7.19
C LEU A 884 43.13 -2.75 6.21
N SER A 885 42.24 -1.79 5.94
CA SER A 885 41.07 -2.00 5.07
C SER A 885 40.48 -0.67 4.63
N VAL A 886 40.21 -0.51 3.33
CA VAL A 886 39.38 0.57 2.78
C VAL A 886 38.17 -0.05 2.09
N LYS A 887 36.96 0.34 2.50
CA LYS A 887 35.69 -0.16 1.95
C LYS A 887 34.73 1.02 1.68
N PRO A 888 33.88 0.98 0.64
CA PRO A 888 32.82 1.99 0.48
C PRO A 888 31.89 2.01 1.69
N ASP A 889 31.39 3.18 2.08
CA ASP A 889 30.39 3.37 3.15
C ASP A 889 28.97 3.42 2.54
N PRO A 890 28.21 2.31 2.51
CA PRO A 890 26.82 2.31 2.04
C PRO A 890 25.86 3.02 2.99
N ASN A 891 26.31 3.31 4.23
CA ASN A 891 25.49 3.69 5.37
C ASN A 891 25.83 5.10 5.89
N TYR A 892 26.36 5.99 5.03
CA TYR A 892 26.75 7.37 5.34
C TYR A 892 25.75 8.15 6.23
N ASN A 893 24.44 7.89 6.08
CA ASN A 893 23.37 8.55 6.84
C ASN A 893 23.02 7.89 8.19
N SER A 894 23.67 6.80 8.63
CA SER A 894 23.33 6.10 9.88
C SER A 894 24.22 6.49 11.06
N LYS A 895 23.62 6.91 12.17
CA LYS A 895 24.31 7.25 13.44
C LYS A 895 24.76 6.02 14.28
N GLN A 896 24.97 4.88 13.65
CA GLN A 896 25.63 3.71 14.24
C GLN A 896 26.60 3.14 13.19
N LYS A 897 27.91 3.22 13.47
CA LYS A 897 28.95 2.57 12.67
C LYS A 897 29.59 1.48 13.52
N ASP A 898 29.20 0.25 13.24
CA ASP A 898 29.73 -0.92 13.94
C ASP A 898 31.13 -1.26 13.40
N TYR A 899 32.16 -0.61 13.96
CA TYR A 899 33.57 -1.01 13.84
C TYR A 899 33.82 -2.34 14.58
N THR A 900 33.03 -3.38 14.31
CA THR A 900 33.06 -4.64 15.08
C THR A 900 34.10 -5.62 14.56
N ALA A 901 34.65 -6.43 15.47
CA ALA A 901 35.60 -7.52 15.18
C ALA A 901 35.08 -8.61 14.21
N SER A 902 33.82 -8.53 13.77
CA SER A 902 33.22 -9.40 12.73
C SER A 902 33.92 -9.34 11.36
N ASN A 903 34.80 -8.34 11.15
CA ASN A 903 35.56 -8.14 9.91
C ASN A 903 37.07 -8.46 10.04
N ILE A 904 37.54 -9.00 11.16
CA ILE A 904 38.97 -9.28 11.41
C ILE A 904 39.17 -10.75 11.75
N GLU A 905 39.47 -11.57 10.75
CA GLU A 905 40.30 -12.77 10.99
C GLU A 905 41.77 -12.31 11.10
N PHE A 906 42.52 -12.93 12.02
CA PHE A 906 43.89 -12.53 12.44
C PHE A 906 44.03 -11.12 13.05
N ILE A 907 43.96 -11.07 14.39
CA ILE A 907 45.13 -10.79 15.25
C ILE A 907 44.78 -11.28 16.67
N ALA A 908 45.74 -11.90 17.36
CA ALA A 908 45.58 -12.38 18.72
C ALA A 908 46.34 -11.49 19.73
N ASN A 909 45.80 -11.41 20.95
CA ASN A 909 46.34 -10.71 22.12
C ASN A 909 46.49 -9.18 22.01
N ILE A 910 45.75 -8.47 22.87
CA ILE A 910 46.25 -7.40 23.75
C ILE A 910 45.26 -7.31 24.92
N GLU A 911 45.75 -7.48 26.14
CA GLU A 911 45.00 -7.15 27.36
C GLU A 911 45.46 -5.79 27.89
N ASN A 912 44.59 -5.13 28.67
CA ASN A 912 44.86 -3.94 29.49
C ASN A 912 45.33 -2.65 28.79
N LEU A 913 44.49 -1.61 28.85
CA LEU A 913 44.90 -0.20 28.91
C LEU A 913 43.80 0.63 29.59
N GLN A 914 44.18 1.77 30.18
CA GLN A 914 43.35 2.52 31.12
C GLN A 914 42.47 3.59 30.44
N LEU A 915 41.36 3.94 31.09
CA LEU A 915 40.54 5.11 30.76
C LEU A 915 41.15 6.38 31.38
N PHE A 916 41.11 7.49 30.64
CA PHE A 916 41.48 8.83 31.13
C PHE A 916 40.28 9.54 31.80
N PRO A 917 40.51 10.46 32.77
CA PRO A 917 39.45 11.16 33.49
C PRO A 917 38.86 12.35 32.71
N ALA A 918 37.60 12.68 33.00
CA ALA A 918 36.88 13.79 32.38
C ALA A 918 37.04 15.13 33.14
N GLY A 919 36.96 16.25 32.40
CA GLY A 919 36.87 17.61 32.94
C GLY A 919 35.47 17.99 33.40
N ASN A 920 35.33 19.13 34.06
CA ASN A 920 34.11 19.56 34.76
C ASN A 920 33.37 20.70 34.04
N THR A 921 33.17 20.56 32.74
CA THR A 921 32.55 21.53 31.83
C THR A 921 31.02 21.37 31.73
N LYS A 922 30.32 22.40 31.23
CA LYS A 922 28.85 22.41 31.04
C LYS A 922 28.48 22.91 29.64
N HIS A 923 27.28 22.55 29.20
CA HIS A 923 26.75 22.89 27.88
C HIS A 923 25.84 24.13 27.96
N TRP A 924 26.04 25.11 27.07
CA TRP A 924 25.38 26.42 27.10
C TRP A 924 24.81 26.81 25.74
N LEU A 925 23.62 27.41 25.75
CA LEU A 925 22.96 28.05 24.62
C LEU A 925 23.19 29.56 24.70
N VAL A 926 23.85 30.11 23.69
CA VAL A 926 24.18 31.54 23.59
C VAL A 926 23.28 32.19 22.52
N ARG A 927 22.41 33.11 22.94
CA ARG A 927 21.56 33.90 22.05
C ARG A 927 22.23 35.22 21.73
N MET A 928 22.21 35.58 20.45
CA MET A 928 22.90 36.74 19.90
C MET A 928 21.90 37.73 19.30
N ASP A 929 22.29 39.00 19.23
CA ASP A 929 21.58 39.96 18.41
C ASP A 929 21.69 39.63 16.91
N LYS A 930 20.88 40.31 16.09
CA LYS A 930 20.96 40.13 14.65
C LYS A 930 22.14 40.93 14.11
N PRO A 931 23.14 40.31 13.45
CA PRO A 931 24.25 41.05 12.86
C PRO A 931 23.74 42.12 11.88
N GLY A 932 24.27 43.34 11.97
CA GLY A 932 23.87 44.49 11.14
C GLY A 932 24.30 44.42 9.67
N ILE A 933 24.64 43.22 9.16
CA ILE A 933 25.22 42.97 7.84
C ILE A 933 24.23 42.15 7.00
N GLY A 934 24.24 42.36 5.67
CA GLY A 934 23.40 41.61 4.73
C GLY A 934 23.73 40.12 4.66
N VAL A 935 22.90 39.35 3.94
CA VAL A 935 22.88 37.86 3.85
C VAL A 935 24.24 37.20 4.10
N VAL A 936 24.42 36.68 5.31
CA VAL A 936 25.66 36.06 5.80
C VAL A 936 25.62 34.56 5.58
N THR A 937 26.74 33.94 5.19
CA THR A 937 26.86 32.47 5.06
C THR A 937 27.10 31.80 6.41
N LYS A 938 26.82 30.49 6.53
CA LYS A 938 27.07 29.74 7.79
C LYS A 938 28.54 29.85 8.25
N ALA A 939 29.51 29.79 7.33
CA ALA A 939 30.93 29.90 7.66
C ALA A 939 31.26 31.27 8.31
N GLN A 940 30.84 32.37 7.68
CA GLN A 940 31.03 33.73 8.21
C GLN A 940 30.34 33.94 9.58
N MET A 941 29.25 33.22 9.86
CA MET A 941 28.61 33.22 11.18
C MET A 941 29.39 32.39 12.22
N VAL A 942 30.01 31.28 11.83
CA VAL A 942 30.93 30.50 12.70
C VAL A 942 32.15 31.35 13.04
N ASP A 943 32.78 32.02 12.07
CA ASP A 943 33.92 32.91 12.30
C ASP A 943 33.55 34.06 13.26
N TYR A 944 32.38 34.68 13.06
CA TYR A 944 31.88 35.76 13.93
C TYR A 944 31.65 35.30 15.37
N TYR A 945 31.08 34.11 15.58
CA TYR A 945 30.86 33.55 16.93
C TYR A 945 32.15 33.04 17.57
N THR A 946 33.07 32.49 16.78
CA THR A 946 34.45 32.18 17.21
C THR A 946 35.12 33.45 17.74
N GLN A 947 35.16 34.53 16.96
CA GLN A 947 35.77 35.81 17.36
C GLN A 947 35.13 36.47 18.59
N ILE A 948 33.94 36.03 19.01
CA ILE A 948 33.29 36.46 20.25
C ILE A 948 33.75 35.58 21.42
N LEU A 949 33.76 34.25 21.27
CA LEU A 949 34.32 33.33 22.26
C LEU A 949 35.82 33.52 22.50
N THR A 950 36.61 33.87 21.47
CA THR A 950 38.05 34.18 21.57
C THR A 950 38.34 35.33 22.54
N LYS A 951 37.39 36.25 22.76
CA LYS A 951 37.55 37.37 23.70
C LYS A 951 37.40 36.96 25.17
N VAL A 952 36.83 35.78 25.42
CA VAL A 952 36.67 35.18 26.75
C VAL A 952 37.77 34.13 26.96
N LEU A 953 37.88 33.16 26.06
CA LEU A 953 38.84 32.06 26.16
C LEU A 953 40.29 32.44 25.80
N GLY A 954 40.52 33.63 25.25
CA GLY A 954 41.85 34.12 24.85
C GLY A 954 42.49 33.43 23.63
N ASN A 955 41.98 32.28 23.20
CA ASN A 955 42.50 31.47 22.09
C ASN A 955 41.41 31.14 21.06
N GLU A 956 41.69 31.41 19.78
CA GLU A 956 40.77 31.19 18.67
C GLU A 956 40.51 29.69 18.38
N LYS A 957 41.51 28.83 18.65
CA LYS A 957 41.34 27.37 18.50
C LYS A 957 40.40 26.80 19.55
N ASP A 958 40.55 27.22 20.80
CA ASP A 958 39.70 26.73 21.89
C ASP A 958 38.27 27.26 21.72
N ALA A 959 38.13 28.52 21.27
CA ALA A 959 36.86 29.10 20.86
C ALA A 959 36.17 28.34 19.71
N GLN A 960 36.90 27.79 18.74
CA GLN A 960 36.33 26.88 17.73
C GLN A 960 35.94 25.53 18.31
N MET A 961 36.80 24.91 19.12
CA MET A 961 36.55 23.59 19.72
C MET A 961 35.37 23.57 20.68
N CYS A 962 35.09 24.68 21.37
CA CYS A 962 33.94 24.81 22.25
C CYS A 962 32.58 24.84 21.51
N ILE A 963 32.49 25.25 20.24
CA ILE A 963 31.22 25.43 19.52
C ILE A 963 30.76 24.12 18.85
N TYR A 964 29.75 23.46 19.44
CA TYR A 964 29.17 22.24 18.85
C TYR A 964 27.96 22.49 17.92
N HIS A 965 27.31 23.66 17.99
CA HIS A 965 26.16 23.98 17.13
C HIS A 965 26.04 25.48 16.82
N VAL A 966 25.57 25.84 15.61
CA VAL A 966 25.41 27.24 15.15
C VAL A 966 24.12 27.42 14.35
N SER A 967 23.29 28.37 14.78
CA SER A 967 22.05 28.79 14.12
C SER A 967 22.21 30.18 13.48
N TRP A 968 21.84 30.29 12.20
CA TRP A 968 22.20 31.43 11.35
C TRP A 968 21.05 31.99 10.48
N GLN A 969 19.83 31.43 10.59
CA GLN A 969 18.73 31.73 9.66
C GLN A 969 17.58 32.54 10.27
N SER A 970 17.07 32.12 11.44
CA SER A 970 15.85 32.68 12.07
C SER A 970 16.00 33.02 13.55
N GLN A 971 16.88 32.32 14.26
CA GLN A 971 17.30 32.63 15.63
C GLN A 971 18.84 32.69 15.61
N PHE A 972 19.43 33.84 15.91
CA PHE A 972 20.88 34.03 15.90
C PHE A 972 21.47 33.55 17.22
N GLY A 973 22.43 32.63 17.15
CA GLY A 973 23.04 32.04 18.32
C GLY A 973 23.81 30.76 18.03
N PHE A 974 24.51 30.27 19.05
CA PHE A 974 25.32 29.07 19.01
C PHE A 974 25.19 28.30 20.33
N CYS A 975 25.56 27.04 20.32
CA CYS A 975 25.69 26.24 21.54
C CYS A 975 27.16 25.87 21.73
N CYS A 976 27.66 26.00 22.95
CA CYS A 976 29.06 25.77 23.28
C CYS A 976 29.26 25.07 24.64
N GLU A 977 30.32 24.29 24.74
CA GLU A 977 30.79 23.72 26.01
C GLU A 977 31.78 24.68 26.69
N LEU A 978 31.48 25.08 27.93
CA LEU A 978 32.28 26.01 28.75
C LEU A 978 32.19 25.64 30.22
N ASP A 979 33.18 26.02 31.01
CA ASP A 979 33.03 26.12 32.46
C ASP A 979 32.05 27.26 32.86
N GLU A 980 31.73 27.33 34.15
CA GLU A 980 30.73 28.26 34.68
C GLU A 980 31.26 29.68 34.94
N GLU A 981 32.57 29.91 34.91
CA GLU A 981 33.19 31.24 35.01
C GLU A 981 33.22 31.88 33.62
N SER A 982 33.77 31.19 32.62
CA SER A 982 33.77 31.60 31.21
C SER A 982 32.36 31.88 30.66
N ALA A 983 31.36 31.09 31.04
CA ALA A 983 29.97 31.31 30.61
C ALA A 983 29.36 32.60 31.19
N ASN A 984 29.76 33.00 32.40
CA ASN A 984 29.32 34.27 33.01
C ASN A 984 30.03 35.48 32.38
N GLU A 985 31.32 35.36 32.03
CA GLU A 985 32.01 36.43 31.29
C GLU A 985 31.42 36.64 29.89
N LEU A 986 31.09 35.54 29.18
CA LEU A 986 30.47 35.60 27.87
C LEU A 986 29.12 36.36 27.88
N ALA A 987 28.35 36.27 28.96
CA ALA A 987 27.10 37.02 29.12
C ALA A 987 27.29 38.54 29.20
N GLY A 988 28.51 39.04 29.45
CA GLY A 988 28.86 40.45 29.45
C GLY A 988 29.31 41.01 28.08
N VAL A 989 29.48 40.17 27.06
CA VAL A 989 30.06 40.60 25.77
C VAL A 989 29.02 41.33 24.89
N PRO A 990 29.32 42.54 24.37
CA PRO A 990 28.40 43.27 23.50
C PRO A 990 27.95 42.47 22.27
N GLY A 991 26.63 42.36 22.09
CA GLY A 991 25.97 41.54 21.05
C GLY A 991 25.37 40.23 21.58
N VAL A 992 25.79 39.77 22.76
CA VAL A 992 25.14 38.64 23.46
C VAL A 992 23.85 39.13 24.12
N LEU A 993 22.74 38.42 23.90
CA LEU A 993 21.42 38.71 24.47
C LEU A 993 21.10 37.85 25.70
N SER A 994 21.54 36.58 25.69
CA SER A 994 21.55 35.73 26.88
C SER A 994 22.52 34.57 26.72
N VAL A 995 23.10 34.13 27.84
CA VAL A 995 23.75 32.82 27.98
C VAL A 995 22.88 32.01 28.93
N GLU A 996 22.33 30.91 28.43
CA GLU A 996 21.43 30.02 29.18
C GLU A 996 22.01 28.61 29.16
N LEU A 997 22.05 27.92 30.31
CA LEU A 997 22.51 26.53 30.38
C LEU A 997 21.60 25.65 29.49
N ASP A 998 22.18 24.84 28.60
CA ASP A 998 21.46 24.12 27.53
C ASP A 998 20.67 22.92 28.07
N LYS A 999 19.52 23.24 28.66
CA LYS A 999 18.55 22.28 29.24
C LYS A 999 17.95 21.32 28.20
N ASN A 1000 18.22 21.50 26.91
CA ASN A 1000 17.67 20.70 25.83
C ASN A 1000 18.71 19.81 25.15
N PHE A 1001 20.00 19.93 25.50
CA PHE A 1001 21.08 19.11 24.95
C PHE A 1001 20.78 17.59 25.03
N GLU A 1002 20.16 17.15 26.12
CA GLU A 1002 19.69 15.78 26.32
C GLU A 1002 18.15 15.66 26.37
N SER A 1003 17.41 16.24 25.41
CA SER A 1003 15.99 15.88 25.27
C SER A 1003 15.46 15.80 23.83
N GLU A 1004 15.20 14.57 23.38
CA GLU A 1004 13.89 14.21 22.84
C GLU A 1004 13.34 12.98 23.59
N ASN A 1005 12.55 13.26 24.64
CA ASN A 1005 11.70 12.30 25.38
C ASN A 1005 12.36 11.10 26.11
N LYS A 1006 12.74 11.26 27.40
CA LYS A 1006 11.95 10.73 28.56
C LYS A 1006 12.62 10.86 29.94
N ASP A 1007 11.82 10.53 30.96
CA ASP A 1007 12.10 10.55 32.40
C ASP A 1007 13.48 10.01 32.83
N TYR A 1008 14.22 10.80 33.60
CA TYR A 1008 15.42 10.35 34.31
C TYR A 1008 15.05 9.59 35.59
N GLY A 1009 14.95 8.27 35.45
CA GLY A 1009 14.75 7.34 36.55
C GLY A 1009 14.85 5.90 36.03
N GLY A 1010 16.08 5.44 35.77
CA GLY A 1010 16.26 4.18 35.05
C GLY A 1010 17.70 3.70 34.86
N LEU A 1011 17.81 2.47 34.39
CA LEU A 1011 19.02 1.74 34.04
C LEU A 1011 19.55 2.15 32.66
N SER A 1012 20.87 2.26 32.52
CA SER A 1012 21.54 2.48 31.24
C SER A 1012 21.12 1.43 30.19
N PHE A 1013 20.89 1.87 28.95
CA PHE A 1013 20.45 1.02 27.83
C PHE A 1013 21.38 -0.16 27.52
N TYR A 1014 22.65 -0.07 27.94
CA TYR A 1014 23.69 -1.09 27.75
C TYR A 1014 23.82 -2.06 28.93
N THR A 1015 23.01 -1.90 29.99
CA THR A 1015 23.05 -2.80 31.15
C THR A 1015 22.52 -4.18 30.78
N SER A 1016 23.24 -5.22 31.18
CA SER A 1016 22.81 -6.61 30.98
C SER A 1016 22.20 -7.20 32.26
N GLU A 1017 21.37 -8.24 32.12
CA GLU A 1017 20.83 -8.98 33.27
C GLU A 1017 21.94 -9.62 34.12
N LYS A 1018 23.08 -9.99 33.51
CA LYS A 1018 24.28 -10.44 34.22
C LYS A 1018 24.88 -9.31 35.08
N THR A 1019 24.95 -8.08 34.54
CA THR A 1019 25.40 -6.89 35.29
C THR A 1019 24.47 -6.57 36.45
N LEU A 1020 23.16 -6.75 36.28
CA LEU A 1020 22.20 -6.57 37.39
C LEU A 1020 22.34 -7.66 38.45
N ARG A 1021 22.39 -8.95 38.06
CA ARG A 1021 22.56 -10.05 39.02
C ARG A 1021 23.79 -9.84 39.91
N SER A 1022 24.95 -9.48 39.33
CA SER A 1022 26.17 -9.21 40.11
C SER A 1022 26.13 -7.99 41.05
N HIS A 1023 25.13 -7.12 40.94
CA HIS A 1023 24.93 -5.97 41.84
C HIS A 1023 23.83 -6.19 42.88
N PHE A 1024 23.02 -7.25 42.74
CA PHE A 1024 21.87 -7.53 43.60
C PHE A 1024 21.98 -8.90 44.32
N GLU A 1025 22.82 -9.84 43.85
CA GLU A 1025 23.03 -11.15 44.47
C GLU A 1025 23.61 -11.10 45.90
N GLY A 1026 24.25 -9.98 46.27
CA GLY A 1026 24.79 -9.75 47.61
C GLY A 1026 23.74 -9.56 48.72
N PHE A 1027 22.46 -9.36 48.38
CA PHE A 1027 21.39 -9.14 49.37
C PHE A 1027 20.56 -10.40 49.68
N GLY A 1028 20.62 -11.42 48.83
CA GLY A 1028 19.86 -12.67 48.96
C GLY A 1028 19.74 -13.44 47.65
N GLU A 1029 19.09 -14.61 47.70
CA GLU A 1029 18.91 -15.46 46.52
C GLU A 1029 17.91 -14.86 45.52
N LEU A 1030 18.34 -14.74 44.26
CA LEU A 1030 17.64 -14.05 43.18
C LEU A 1030 16.86 -15.00 42.27
N VAL A 1031 15.53 -14.97 42.39
CA VAL A 1031 14.58 -15.74 41.56
C VAL A 1031 14.65 -15.24 40.11
N GLU A 1032 14.17 -14.03 39.85
CA GLU A 1032 14.21 -13.39 38.53
C GLU A 1032 14.95 -12.06 38.56
N VAL A 1033 15.77 -11.82 37.52
CA VAL A 1033 16.26 -10.50 37.14
C VAL A 1033 15.98 -10.34 35.67
N LYS A 1034 15.03 -9.46 35.32
CA LYS A 1034 14.48 -9.31 33.98
C LYS A 1034 14.52 -7.84 33.54
N ILE A 1035 15.29 -7.53 32.50
CA ILE A 1035 15.30 -6.20 31.87
C ILE A 1035 14.11 -6.09 30.93
N ILE A 1036 13.32 -5.03 31.06
CA ILE A 1036 12.18 -4.82 30.17
C ILE A 1036 12.66 -4.22 28.85
N MET A 1037 12.68 -5.04 27.81
CA MET A 1037 13.02 -4.65 26.45
C MET A 1037 11.83 -4.06 25.68
N ASP A 1038 12.10 -3.23 24.68
CA ASP A 1038 11.12 -2.82 23.70
C ASP A 1038 10.83 -3.93 22.68
N LYS A 1039 9.55 -4.11 22.35
CA LYS A 1039 9.09 -5.23 21.52
C LYS A 1039 9.59 -5.14 20.08
N ILE A 1040 9.72 -3.93 19.54
CA ILE A 1040 10.05 -3.66 18.14
C ILE A 1040 11.55 -3.40 17.99
N SER A 1041 12.08 -2.43 18.73
CA SER A 1041 13.47 -1.97 18.59
C SER A 1041 14.51 -2.82 19.34
N LYS A 1042 14.09 -3.76 20.19
CA LYS A 1042 14.92 -4.63 21.05
C LYS A 1042 15.89 -3.91 22.01
N ARG A 1043 15.85 -2.59 22.09
CA ARG A 1043 16.58 -1.80 23.11
C ARG A 1043 15.88 -1.92 24.47
N SER A 1044 16.64 -1.78 25.55
CA SER A 1044 16.07 -1.68 26.91
C SER A 1044 15.09 -0.51 27.02
N LYS A 1045 14.06 -0.62 27.87
CA LYS A 1045 13.17 0.50 28.25
C LYS A 1045 13.71 1.30 29.44
N GLY A 1046 14.93 1.03 29.89
CA GLY A 1046 15.54 1.71 31.02
C GLY A 1046 15.05 1.23 32.40
N TYR A 1047 14.39 0.08 32.50
CA TYR A 1047 14.02 -0.49 33.80
C TYR A 1047 14.00 -2.01 33.78
N ALA A 1048 14.08 -2.60 34.97
CA ALA A 1048 14.13 -4.04 35.20
C ALA A 1048 13.31 -4.41 36.44
N PHE A 1049 12.95 -5.68 36.56
CA PHE A 1049 12.46 -6.27 37.79
C PHE A 1049 13.53 -7.19 38.40
N VAL A 1050 13.59 -7.19 39.72
CA VAL A 1050 14.49 -8.01 40.54
C VAL A 1050 13.63 -8.64 41.63
N GLU A 1051 13.61 -9.97 41.69
CA GLU A 1051 12.79 -10.77 42.60
C GLU A 1051 13.68 -11.65 43.47
N TYR A 1052 13.41 -11.67 44.78
CA TYR A 1052 14.15 -12.42 45.79
C TYR A 1052 13.29 -13.53 46.40
N THR A 1053 13.93 -14.54 46.97
CA THR A 1053 13.23 -15.59 47.75
C THR A 1053 12.68 -15.09 49.09
N THR A 1054 13.14 -13.95 49.62
CA THR A 1054 12.72 -13.38 50.92
C THR A 1054 12.46 -11.87 50.87
N GLU A 1055 11.55 -11.40 51.74
CA GLU A 1055 11.15 -9.99 51.82
C GLU A 1055 12.23 -9.12 52.48
N GLU A 1056 13.02 -9.69 53.37
CA GLU A 1056 14.17 -9.06 54.03
C GLU A 1056 15.27 -8.70 53.01
N ALA A 1057 15.56 -9.61 52.07
CA ALA A 1057 16.54 -9.39 51.00
C ALA A 1057 16.10 -8.27 50.05
N ALA A 1058 14.83 -8.29 49.63
CA ALA A 1058 14.23 -7.23 48.82
C ALA A 1058 14.26 -5.87 49.53
N SER A 1059 13.96 -5.85 50.84
CA SER A 1059 13.98 -4.64 51.67
C SER A 1059 15.39 -4.06 51.86
N ALA A 1060 16.40 -4.92 52.05
CA ALA A 1060 17.80 -4.51 52.14
C ALA A 1060 18.28 -3.91 50.81
N ALA A 1061 18.03 -4.61 49.69
CA ALA A 1061 18.39 -4.14 48.37
C ALA A 1061 17.72 -2.81 47.99
N LEU A 1062 16.43 -2.63 48.30
CA LEU A 1062 15.70 -1.38 48.05
C LEU A 1062 16.29 -0.21 48.86
N LYS A 1063 16.75 -0.46 50.08
CA LYS A 1063 17.36 0.59 50.92
C LYS A 1063 18.78 0.96 50.47
N GLU A 1064 19.58 0.01 49.97
CA GLU A 1064 20.99 0.25 49.68
C GLU A 1064 21.31 0.48 48.18
N MET A 1065 20.45 0.04 47.25
CA MET A 1065 20.68 0.20 45.81
C MET A 1065 19.96 1.42 45.21
N ASN A 1066 18.96 1.97 45.88
CA ASN A 1066 18.26 3.18 45.44
C ASN A 1066 19.21 4.40 45.48
N GLY A 1067 19.45 5.03 44.33
CA GLY A 1067 20.38 6.16 44.18
C GLY A 1067 21.84 5.79 43.88
N LYS A 1068 22.19 4.49 43.80
CA LYS A 1068 23.53 4.08 43.33
C LYS A 1068 23.66 4.22 41.81
N ILE A 1069 24.89 4.25 41.32
CA ILE A 1069 25.22 4.37 39.90
C ILE A 1069 25.60 3.00 39.33
N ILE A 1070 24.93 2.57 38.25
CA ILE A 1070 25.27 1.38 37.45
C ILE A 1070 25.47 1.81 36.00
N ASN A 1071 26.62 1.46 35.39
CA ASN A 1071 26.98 1.83 34.02
C ASN A 1071 26.84 3.34 33.72
N GLY A 1072 27.23 4.19 34.69
CA GLY A 1072 27.12 5.65 34.60
C GLY A 1072 25.74 6.25 34.91
N TRP A 1073 24.71 5.42 35.10
CA TRP A 1073 23.33 5.87 35.32
C TRP A 1073 22.89 5.67 36.77
N MET A 1074 22.30 6.69 37.38
CA MET A 1074 21.74 6.61 38.73
C MET A 1074 20.42 5.81 38.71
N ILE A 1075 20.42 4.67 39.38
CA ILE A 1075 19.26 3.77 39.42
C ILE A 1075 18.31 4.15 40.55
N VAL A 1076 17.00 4.11 40.27
CA VAL A 1076 15.95 4.26 41.28
C VAL A 1076 15.36 2.88 41.57
N VAL A 1077 15.25 2.52 42.85
CA VAL A 1077 14.66 1.25 43.30
C VAL A 1077 13.45 1.55 44.17
N ASP A 1078 12.29 1.05 43.74
CA ASP A 1078 10.98 1.23 44.36
C ASP A 1078 10.20 -0.10 44.31
N VAL A 1079 9.21 -0.27 45.18
CA VAL A 1079 8.42 -1.51 45.24
C VAL A 1079 7.56 -1.64 43.99
N ALA A 1080 7.59 -2.82 43.36
CA ALA A 1080 6.89 -3.10 42.11
C ALA A 1080 5.35 -3.03 42.25
N LYS A 1081 4.78 -1.84 42.00
CA LYS A 1081 3.35 -1.58 42.09
C LYS A 1081 2.56 -2.35 41.02
N THR A 1082 1.53 -3.08 41.44
CA THR A 1082 0.59 -3.73 40.52
C THR A 1082 -0.24 -2.68 39.77
N LYS A 1083 -0.65 -3.01 38.53
CA LYS A 1083 -1.18 -2.05 37.55
C LYS A 1083 -2.45 -1.27 37.94
N ALA A 1084 -3.10 -1.59 39.06
CA ALA A 1084 -4.39 -1.02 39.46
C ALA A 1084 -4.34 0.45 39.93
N GLN A 1085 -3.19 0.98 40.36
CA GLN A 1085 -3.13 2.25 41.10
C GLN A 1085 -2.69 3.49 40.29
N ASN A 1086 -2.27 3.35 39.03
CA ASN A 1086 -1.64 4.46 38.28
C ASN A 1086 -2.59 5.51 37.66
N PHE A 1087 -3.87 5.54 38.03
CA PHE A 1087 -4.86 6.47 37.45
C PHE A 1087 -5.06 7.80 38.23
N SER A 1088 -4.37 8.01 39.35
CA SER A 1088 -4.68 9.06 40.33
C SER A 1088 -3.69 10.25 40.35
N ARG A 1089 -3.21 10.74 39.18
CA ARG A 1089 -2.37 11.96 39.11
C ARG A 1089 -2.44 12.78 37.80
N GLY A 1090 -3.64 13.15 37.37
CA GLY A 1090 -3.80 14.21 36.36
C GLY A 1090 -3.52 15.60 36.94
N ARG A 1091 -2.73 16.44 36.24
CA ARG A 1091 -2.62 17.87 36.58
C ARG A 1091 -3.94 18.60 36.24
N PRO A 1092 -4.39 19.58 37.05
CA PRO A 1092 -5.62 20.32 36.78
C PRO A 1092 -5.49 21.20 35.53
N ARG A 1093 -6.59 21.36 34.77
CA ARG A 1093 -6.70 22.35 33.69
C ARG A 1093 -6.96 23.75 34.29
N PRO A 1094 -6.45 24.83 33.68
CA PRO A 1094 -6.90 26.18 34.00
C PRO A 1094 -8.38 26.36 33.66
N THR A 1095 -9.16 26.92 34.58
CA THR A 1095 -10.55 27.32 34.34
C THR A 1095 -10.58 28.71 33.72
N VAL A 1096 -11.05 28.81 32.47
CA VAL A 1096 -11.50 30.08 31.89
C VAL A 1096 -12.94 30.32 32.35
N GLN A 1097 -13.21 31.50 32.93
CA GLN A 1097 -14.57 31.93 33.27
C GLN A 1097 -15.27 32.54 32.04
N PRO A 1098 -16.61 32.47 31.94
CA PRO A 1098 -17.34 32.89 30.75
C PRO A 1098 -17.72 34.39 30.76
N GLU A 1099 -17.45 35.04 29.64
CA GLU A 1099 -18.27 36.10 29.03
C GLU A 1099 -18.45 35.78 27.53
#